data_AF-A0A521SWD6-F1
#
_entry.id   AF-A0A521SWD6-F1
#
_cell.length_a   1.000
_cell.length_b   1.000
_cell.length_c   1.000
_cell.angle_alpha   90.00
_cell.angle_beta   90.00
_cell.angle_gamma   90.00
#
_symmetry.space_group_name_H-M   'P 1'
#
loop_
_entity.id
_entity.type
_entity.pdbx_description
1 polymer ?
#
loop_
_entity_poly.entity_id
_entity_poly.type
_entity_poly.pdbx_seq_one_letter_code
_entity_poly.pdbx_strand_id
1 'polypeptide(L)'
;MTALRGAATPAPLRVVVIGAGHIARLVHIPLLVAAPDVLVVAIADPAPDNLNAGLQLAPTARGFSDTRAALAAGGLDAAVLTLPSPLHAEAAIAALRAGLHVYIEKPLANSLPDAERVAEVWRASGRVGMVGFNFRFNPLFDEARAALNQWELGALVGIRTLFVNQRPRHGEWRRDPASGNNALLEFGPHHIDMLLHLIPSPVVEVKAFSHSNTDPQDLNTLLLRFQNGLVAQSTFAFGAPIQDSYEFLGDKAILRINRHDLSVEFIPAQPRRGKIGRLFAGLSGATRGLANGLRSKAEPSFALALDAFVQAARRNDATVHPNIEDGLATQRVLDAAARSIATGAPVSLPAPPIQAQPPQPSFIVEPKDGSSPALTIIIDKRTPFAALLPSLRPLSKQTIASQIELLFYAHEGDALADLDHEFLSRFERCTVLRHPGTYSESVYTTVHAAAAPIVCMYEDHVFPSPDWAAALVSECQSGCVAACTRVANANPGSIWSEVGFAVPYGFWTDPLHFDPADDVMVSNGAYRRDTLMALGGRLSALMRRAGGLNQVLRDNGGRFAIARTGVIAHANPSRPLAAIRLMFDVGRTYASRKRNATRMGFPERLFYVALGPIVPIQRFVERLPIMFSAGRNRKLRARILFGLAVGFMCEGLGRMAGYLFGEGRAAQRMESIDFDRRRHVRKADLALFAEETVSSE
;
A
#
# COMPACT_ATOMS: atom_id res chain seq x y z
N MET A 1 20.94 30.13 27.96
CA MET A 1 20.12 30.57 26.81
C MET A 1 20.91 30.36 25.53
N THR A 2 20.95 29.12 25.05
CA THR A 2 21.67 28.75 23.82
C THR A 2 20.72 28.98 22.65
N ALA A 3 20.96 30.04 21.87
CA ALA A 3 20.18 30.37 20.69
C ALA A 3 20.22 29.20 19.70
N LEU A 4 19.04 28.65 19.38
CA LEU A 4 18.82 27.77 18.24
C LEU A 4 19.21 28.57 16.99
N ARG A 5 20.36 28.25 16.40
CA ARG A 5 20.69 28.69 15.04
C ARG A 5 19.59 28.14 14.12
N GLY A 6 18.81 29.04 13.53
CA GLY A 6 17.82 28.70 12.52
C GLY A 6 18.50 27.93 11.40
N ALA A 7 17.97 26.75 11.06
CA ALA A 7 18.34 26.07 9.83
C ALA A 7 18.04 27.04 8.67
N ALA A 8 19.07 27.41 7.91
CA ALA A 8 18.90 28.24 6.72
C ALA A 8 17.86 27.57 5.80
N THR A 9 16.85 28.33 5.39
CA THR A 9 15.89 27.87 4.38
C THR A 9 16.69 27.50 3.12
N PRO A 10 16.53 26.29 2.56
CA PRO A 10 17.31 25.88 1.39
C PRO A 10 17.04 26.85 0.24
N ALA A 11 18.08 27.18 -0.54
CA ALA A 11 17.95 28.04 -1.71
C ALA A 11 16.84 27.54 -2.67
N PRO A 12 16.13 28.45 -3.37
CA PRO A 12 15.08 28.07 -4.31
C PRO A 12 15.65 27.29 -5.51
N LEU A 13 14.88 26.34 -6.01
CA LEU A 13 15.23 25.52 -7.17
C LEU A 13 15.19 26.40 -8.44
N ARG A 14 16.31 26.50 -9.15
CA ARG A 14 16.42 27.32 -10.37
C ARG A 14 15.95 26.51 -11.57
N VAL A 15 14.85 26.94 -12.19
CA VAL A 15 14.16 26.20 -13.24
C VAL A 15 14.29 26.89 -14.58
N VAL A 16 14.59 26.12 -15.63
CA VAL A 16 14.34 26.51 -17.02
C VAL A 16 13.02 25.90 -17.50
N VAL A 17 12.18 26.69 -18.17
CA VAL A 17 11.01 26.19 -18.90
C VAL A 17 11.34 26.14 -20.38
N ILE A 18 11.25 24.95 -20.98
CA ILE A 18 11.55 24.71 -22.39
C ILE A 18 10.23 24.45 -23.12
N GLY A 19 9.85 25.39 -24.00
CA GLY A 19 8.57 25.47 -24.70
C GLY A 19 7.56 26.34 -23.94
N ALA A 20 7.41 27.60 -24.32
CA ALA A 20 6.47 28.56 -23.71
C ALA A 20 5.08 28.54 -24.41
N GLY A 21 4.64 27.35 -24.82
CA GLY A 21 3.37 27.13 -25.50
C GLY A 21 2.14 27.26 -24.60
N HIS A 22 1.01 26.74 -25.07
CA HIS A 22 -0.29 26.89 -24.40
C HIS A 22 -0.30 26.34 -22.96
N ILE A 23 0.12 25.08 -22.76
CA ILE A 23 0.12 24.46 -21.43
C ILE A 23 1.12 25.11 -20.47
N ALA A 24 2.25 25.58 -20.99
CA ALA A 24 3.25 26.28 -20.20
C ALA A 24 2.69 27.59 -19.64
N ARG A 25 2.04 28.39 -20.48
CA ARG A 25 1.49 29.70 -20.10
C ARG A 25 0.24 29.59 -19.23
N LEU A 26 -0.62 28.62 -19.49
CA LEU A 26 -1.85 28.44 -18.71
C LEU A 26 -1.60 27.81 -17.33
N VAL A 27 -0.61 26.93 -17.22
CA VAL A 27 -0.46 26.05 -16.06
C VAL A 27 0.94 26.14 -15.46
N HIS A 28 1.97 25.72 -16.19
CA HIS A 28 3.29 25.49 -15.59
C HIS A 28 3.99 26.76 -15.11
N ILE A 29 4.10 27.80 -15.96
CA ILE A 29 4.80 29.04 -15.60
C ILE A 29 4.10 29.73 -14.41
N PRO A 30 2.77 29.94 -14.40
CA PRO A 30 2.10 30.52 -13.24
C PRO A 30 2.31 29.73 -11.94
N LEU A 31 2.26 28.39 -12.00
CA LEU A 31 2.46 27.55 -10.82
C LEU A 31 3.91 27.58 -10.32
N LEU A 32 4.89 27.56 -11.23
CA LEU A 32 6.31 27.68 -10.89
C LEU A 32 6.63 29.04 -10.26
N VAL A 33 6.07 30.13 -10.81
CA VAL A 33 6.26 31.49 -10.28
C VAL A 33 5.60 31.67 -8.92
N ALA A 34 4.45 31.03 -8.69
CA ALA A 34 3.76 31.08 -7.41
C ALA A 34 4.40 30.19 -6.32
N ALA A 35 5.29 29.26 -6.69
CA ALA A 35 5.93 28.35 -5.75
C ALA A 35 7.09 29.05 -5.00
N PRO A 36 7.05 29.15 -3.65
CA PRO A 36 8.04 29.92 -2.89
C PRO A 36 9.45 29.31 -2.92
N ASP A 37 9.55 28.03 -3.27
CA ASP A 37 10.78 27.26 -3.29
C ASP A 37 11.38 27.13 -4.71
N VAL A 38 10.88 27.90 -5.67
CA VAL A 38 11.26 27.85 -7.09
C VAL A 38 11.61 29.24 -7.58
N LEU A 39 12.59 29.31 -8.49
CA LEU A 39 12.89 30.49 -9.27
C LEU A 39 12.94 30.12 -10.76
N VAL A 40 12.03 30.66 -11.55
CA VAL A 40 12.09 30.53 -13.02
C VAL A 40 13.19 31.46 -13.53
N VAL A 41 14.34 30.90 -13.91
CA VAL A 41 15.53 31.66 -14.29
C VAL A 41 15.69 31.80 -15.81
N ALA A 42 15.08 30.89 -16.57
CA ALA A 42 15.16 30.88 -18.02
C ALA A 42 13.88 30.35 -18.66
N ILE A 43 13.53 30.90 -19.83
CA ILE A 43 12.47 30.40 -20.71
C ILE A 43 13.05 30.27 -22.10
N ALA A 44 12.85 29.11 -22.73
CA ALA A 44 13.29 28.84 -24.10
C ALA A 44 12.11 28.55 -25.02
N ASP A 45 11.93 29.31 -26.09
CA ASP A 45 10.96 29.02 -27.15
C ASP A 45 11.43 29.64 -28.47
N PRO A 46 11.44 28.89 -29.59
CA PRO A 46 11.88 29.43 -30.87
C PRO A 46 10.88 30.44 -31.47
N ALA A 47 9.61 30.43 -31.05
CA ALA A 47 8.59 31.37 -31.51
C ALA A 47 8.63 32.64 -30.63
N PRO A 48 8.93 33.83 -31.21
CA PRO A 48 9.04 35.07 -30.43
C PRO A 48 7.78 35.39 -29.62
N ASP A 49 6.59 35.13 -30.16
CA ASP A 49 5.32 35.41 -29.48
C ASP A 49 5.11 34.55 -28.23
N ASN A 50 5.48 33.26 -28.29
CA ASN A 50 5.41 32.36 -27.14
C ASN A 50 6.44 32.76 -26.10
N LEU A 51 7.68 33.06 -26.53
CA LEU A 51 8.76 33.49 -25.65
C LEU A 51 8.37 34.78 -24.90
N ASN A 52 7.91 35.80 -25.61
CA ASN A 52 7.49 37.08 -25.04
C ASN A 52 6.34 36.90 -24.04
N ALA A 53 5.33 36.10 -24.39
CA ALA A 53 4.22 35.82 -23.49
C ALA A 53 4.65 35.01 -22.25
N GLY A 54 5.61 34.09 -22.38
CA GLY A 54 6.19 33.38 -21.25
C GLY A 54 6.96 34.32 -20.31
N LEU A 55 7.76 35.23 -20.86
CA LEU A 55 8.52 36.23 -20.10
C LEU A 55 7.62 37.24 -19.37
N GLN A 56 6.44 37.57 -19.93
CA GLN A 56 5.45 38.38 -19.22
C GLN A 56 4.94 37.70 -17.94
N LEU A 57 4.85 36.36 -17.93
CA LEU A 57 4.43 35.58 -16.76
C LEU A 57 5.57 35.36 -15.76
N ALA A 58 6.82 35.36 -16.21
CA ALA A 58 8.01 35.25 -15.37
C ALA A 58 9.03 36.37 -15.69
N PRO A 59 8.81 37.61 -15.22
CA PRO A 59 9.61 38.78 -15.62
C PRO A 59 11.10 38.72 -15.23
N THR A 60 11.47 37.85 -14.29
CA THR A 60 12.86 37.65 -13.85
C THR A 60 13.62 36.63 -14.69
N ALA A 61 12.95 35.90 -15.57
CA ALA A 61 13.56 34.88 -16.41
C ALA A 61 14.30 35.50 -17.61
N ARG A 62 15.41 34.86 -18.01
CA ARG A 62 16.10 35.17 -19.27
C ARG A 62 15.44 34.42 -20.42
N GLY A 63 15.18 35.11 -21.53
CA GLY A 63 14.63 34.50 -22.73
C GLY A 63 15.70 33.92 -23.65
N PHE A 64 15.42 32.76 -24.24
CA PHE A 64 16.26 32.10 -25.24
C PHE A 64 15.41 31.62 -26.41
N SER A 65 15.91 31.76 -27.64
CA SER A 65 15.27 31.20 -28.84
C SER A 65 15.65 29.74 -29.11
N ASP A 66 16.61 29.19 -28.34
CA ASP A 66 17.13 27.84 -28.52
C ASP A 66 17.34 27.13 -27.17
N THR A 67 16.95 25.85 -27.13
CA THR A 67 17.04 24.99 -25.94
C THR A 67 18.48 24.79 -25.49
N ARG A 68 19.42 24.54 -26.43
CA ARG A 68 20.82 24.27 -26.07
C ARG A 68 21.49 25.53 -25.52
N ALA A 69 21.19 26.69 -26.09
CA ALA A 69 21.64 27.98 -25.57
C ALA A 69 21.13 28.24 -24.15
N ALA A 70 19.87 27.93 -23.86
CA ALA A 70 19.31 28.06 -22.51
C ALA A 70 20.00 27.13 -21.51
N LEU A 71 20.23 25.87 -21.87
CA LEU A 71 20.94 24.90 -21.02
C LEU A 71 22.41 25.28 -20.79
N ALA A 72 23.09 25.78 -21.84
CA ALA A 72 24.49 26.19 -21.77
C ALA A 72 24.73 27.47 -20.95
N ALA A 73 23.71 28.30 -20.75
CA ALA A 73 23.80 29.50 -19.91
C ALA A 73 24.10 29.19 -18.43
N GLY A 74 23.87 27.94 -18.00
CA GLY A 74 24.19 27.46 -16.65
C GLY A 74 23.33 28.07 -15.55
N GLY A 75 23.64 27.72 -14.30
CA GLY A 75 22.89 28.20 -13.13
C GLY A 75 21.48 27.62 -13.03
N LEU A 76 21.26 26.43 -13.58
CA LEU A 76 19.99 25.69 -13.58
C LEU A 76 20.11 24.48 -12.65
N ASP A 77 19.03 24.13 -11.97
CA ASP A 77 18.90 22.90 -11.17
C ASP A 77 17.90 21.92 -11.80
N ALA A 78 16.91 22.43 -12.52
CA ALA A 78 15.84 21.64 -13.13
C ALA A 78 15.34 22.22 -14.47
N ALA A 79 14.79 21.36 -15.31
CA ALA A 79 14.12 21.69 -16.57
C ALA A 79 12.68 21.18 -16.58
N VAL A 80 11.74 22.05 -16.95
CA VAL A 80 10.33 21.70 -17.20
C VAL A 80 10.09 21.76 -18.70
N LEU A 81 9.83 20.60 -19.31
CA LEU A 81 9.68 20.42 -20.75
C LEU A 81 8.21 20.38 -21.12
N THR A 82 7.76 21.40 -21.86
CA THR A 82 6.37 21.60 -22.31
C THR A 82 6.33 21.77 -23.83
N LEU A 83 7.08 20.89 -24.51
CA LEU A 83 7.30 20.88 -25.94
C LEU A 83 6.22 20.06 -26.68
N PRO A 84 6.16 20.11 -28.02
CA PRO A 84 5.55 19.06 -28.82
C PRO A 84 6.23 17.69 -28.58
N SER A 85 5.46 16.61 -28.57
CA SER A 85 5.96 15.26 -28.24
C SER A 85 7.16 14.77 -29.07
N PRO A 86 7.31 15.10 -30.39
CA PRO A 86 8.50 14.71 -31.15
C PRO A 86 9.80 15.32 -30.62
N LEU A 87 9.74 16.41 -29.86
CA LEU A 87 10.90 17.13 -29.33
C LEU A 87 11.24 16.73 -27.89
N HIS A 88 10.42 15.89 -27.25
CA HIS A 88 10.59 15.51 -25.85
C HIS A 88 11.92 14.79 -25.59
N ALA A 89 12.24 13.80 -26.40
CA ALA A 89 13.36 12.90 -26.13
C ALA A 89 14.71 13.63 -26.17
N GLU A 90 14.98 14.38 -27.24
CA GLU A 90 16.23 15.13 -27.38
C GLU A 90 16.36 16.22 -26.30
N ALA A 91 15.27 16.91 -25.95
CA ALA A 91 15.29 17.92 -24.90
C ALA A 91 15.54 17.30 -23.50
N ALA A 92 14.88 16.18 -23.20
CA ALA A 92 15.08 15.46 -21.95
C ALA A 92 16.50 14.90 -21.83
N ILE A 93 17.02 14.27 -22.88
CA ILE A 93 18.39 13.76 -22.91
C ILE A 93 19.40 14.90 -22.72
N ALA A 94 19.20 16.04 -23.39
CA ALA A 94 20.08 17.20 -23.23
C ALA A 94 20.07 17.76 -21.80
N ALA A 95 18.89 17.90 -21.19
CA ALA A 95 18.76 18.39 -19.82
C ALA A 95 19.36 17.41 -18.79
N LEU A 96 19.10 16.11 -18.93
CA LEU A 96 19.66 15.06 -18.06
C LEU A 96 21.19 14.99 -18.17
N ARG A 97 21.75 15.10 -19.38
CA ARG A 97 23.20 15.16 -19.61
C ARG A 97 23.85 16.42 -19.04
N ALA A 98 23.10 17.52 -18.96
CA ALA A 98 23.51 18.73 -18.25
C ALA A 98 23.40 18.60 -16.72
N GLY A 99 22.97 17.44 -16.21
CA GLY A 99 22.84 17.17 -14.77
C GLY A 99 21.61 17.79 -14.13
N LEU A 100 20.58 18.14 -14.91
CA LEU A 100 19.35 18.76 -14.41
C LEU A 100 18.32 17.69 -13.99
N HIS A 101 17.49 18.04 -13.00
CA HIS A 101 16.22 17.35 -12.79
C HIS A 101 15.27 17.65 -13.94
N VAL A 102 14.47 16.67 -14.37
CA VAL A 102 13.57 16.85 -15.52
C VAL A 102 12.13 16.56 -15.13
N TYR A 103 11.24 17.53 -15.35
CA TYR A 103 9.80 17.30 -15.49
C TYR A 103 9.48 17.33 -16.98
N ILE A 104 8.89 16.26 -17.50
CA ILE A 104 8.54 16.15 -18.92
C ILE A 104 7.03 15.99 -19.07
N GLU A 105 6.39 16.86 -19.84
CA GLU A 105 4.97 16.69 -20.16
C GLU A 105 4.72 15.35 -20.87
N LYS A 106 3.49 14.86 -20.76
CA LYS A 106 3.08 13.62 -21.42
C LYS A 106 2.95 13.81 -22.94
N PRO A 107 3.15 12.75 -23.75
CA PRO A 107 3.75 11.46 -23.41
C PRO A 107 5.27 11.57 -23.17
N LEU A 108 5.90 10.53 -22.60
CA LEU A 108 7.36 10.50 -22.39
C LEU A 108 8.15 10.77 -23.69
N ALA A 109 7.72 10.19 -24.80
CA ALA A 109 8.29 10.44 -26.12
C ALA A 109 7.26 10.16 -27.22
N ASN A 110 7.60 10.46 -28.48
CA ASN A 110 6.74 10.17 -29.62
C ASN A 110 6.84 8.71 -30.10
N SER A 111 7.91 7.99 -29.73
CA SER A 111 8.17 6.61 -30.13
C SER A 111 8.72 5.80 -28.96
N LEU A 112 8.58 4.47 -29.00
CA LEU A 112 9.17 3.59 -27.99
C LEU A 112 10.71 3.65 -27.97
N PRO A 113 11.44 3.61 -29.12
CA PRO A 113 12.90 3.73 -29.11
C PRO A 113 13.39 5.04 -28.48
N ASP A 114 12.68 6.15 -28.71
CA ASP A 114 13.02 7.44 -28.09
C ASP A 114 12.78 7.43 -26.58
N ALA A 115 11.67 6.84 -26.13
CA ALA A 115 11.40 6.67 -24.69
C ALA A 115 12.47 5.79 -24.01
N GLU A 116 12.94 4.73 -24.68
CA GLU A 116 14.01 3.86 -24.18
C GLU A 116 15.34 4.63 -24.04
N ARG A 117 15.70 5.45 -25.03
CA ARG A 117 16.87 6.34 -24.96
C ARG A 117 16.78 7.31 -23.78
N VAL A 118 15.61 7.92 -23.56
CA VAL A 118 15.40 8.82 -22.42
C VAL A 118 15.56 8.08 -21.10
N ALA A 119 14.98 6.89 -20.96
CA ALA A 119 15.10 6.07 -19.77
C ALA A 119 16.55 5.63 -19.48
N GLU A 120 17.30 5.24 -20.51
CA GLU A 120 18.72 4.90 -20.39
C GLU A 120 19.54 6.07 -19.84
N VAL A 121 19.41 7.25 -20.45
CA VAL A 121 20.13 8.46 -20.02
C VAL A 121 19.70 8.87 -18.61
N TRP A 122 18.41 8.76 -18.30
CA TRP A 122 17.89 9.09 -16.97
C TRP A 122 18.48 8.17 -15.88
N ARG A 123 18.49 6.85 -16.08
CA ARG A 123 19.09 5.89 -15.14
C ARG A 123 20.55 6.22 -14.87
N ALA A 124 21.30 6.61 -15.90
CA ALA A 124 22.71 6.98 -15.77
C ALA A 124 22.92 8.35 -15.08
N SER A 125 21.93 9.24 -15.10
CA SER A 125 22.06 10.61 -14.58
C SER A 125 22.01 10.71 -13.06
N GLY A 126 21.34 9.77 -12.38
CA GLY A 126 21.04 9.85 -10.95
C GLY A 126 20.13 11.04 -10.56
N ARG A 127 19.45 11.67 -11.53
CA ARG A 127 18.56 12.82 -11.32
C ARG A 127 17.10 12.41 -11.25
N VAL A 128 16.31 13.21 -10.55
CA VAL A 128 14.84 13.16 -10.63
C VAL A 128 14.37 13.34 -12.08
N GLY A 129 13.55 12.41 -12.56
CA GLY A 129 12.91 12.45 -13.87
C GLY A 129 11.44 12.10 -13.71
N MET A 130 10.55 13.10 -13.77
CA MET A 130 9.11 12.95 -13.54
C MET A 130 8.34 13.18 -14.84
N VAL A 131 7.39 12.31 -15.15
CA VAL A 131 6.50 12.46 -16.32
C VAL A 131 5.21 13.14 -15.89
N GLY A 132 4.63 13.98 -16.75
CA GLY A 132 3.44 14.79 -16.52
C GLY A 132 2.12 14.00 -16.39
N PHE A 133 2.13 12.85 -15.72
CA PHE A 133 0.94 12.08 -15.38
C PHE A 133 0.23 12.67 -14.16
N ASN A 134 -0.24 13.91 -14.30
CA ASN A 134 -0.94 14.65 -13.25
C ASN A 134 -2.18 13.91 -12.73
N PHE A 135 -2.83 13.04 -13.51
CA PHE A 135 -4.02 12.29 -13.09
C PHE A 135 -3.77 11.46 -11.82
N ARG A 136 -2.55 10.96 -11.58
CA ARG A 136 -2.18 10.24 -10.34
C ARG A 136 -2.34 11.09 -9.07
N PHE A 137 -2.33 12.41 -9.22
CA PHE A 137 -2.48 13.41 -8.15
C PHE A 137 -3.89 13.99 -8.07
N ASN A 138 -4.82 13.56 -8.93
CA ASN A 138 -6.21 14.00 -8.83
C ASN A 138 -6.90 13.26 -7.65
N PRO A 139 -7.47 14.00 -6.68
CA PRO A 139 -8.13 13.40 -5.50
C PRO A 139 -9.23 12.38 -5.81
N LEU A 140 -9.86 12.45 -6.98
CA LEU A 140 -10.89 11.49 -7.42
C LEU A 140 -10.37 10.06 -7.48
N PHE A 141 -9.13 9.87 -7.94
CA PHE A 141 -8.55 8.52 -8.06
C PHE A 141 -8.04 7.97 -6.73
N ASP A 142 -8.03 8.79 -5.68
CA ASP A 142 -7.71 8.30 -4.34
C ASP A 142 -8.90 7.61 -3.68
N GLU A 143 -10.11 8.07 -3.96
CA GLU A 143 -11.34 7.34 -3.65
C GLU A 143 -11.44 6.05 -4.45
N ALA A 144 -11.04 6.08 -5.72
CA ALA A 144 -10.96 4.88 -6.53
C ALA A 144 -10.00 3.85 -5.94
N ARG A 145 -8.81 4.29 -5.56
CA ARG A 145 -7.79 3.45 -4.91
C ARG A 145 -8.28 2.93 -3.58
N ALA A 146 -8.96 3.76 -2.79
CA ALA A 146 -9.58 3.34 -1.54
C ALA A 146 -10.64 2.26 -1.77
N ALA A 147 -11.57 2.45 -2.71
CA ALA A 147 -12.62 1.48 -3.03
C ALA A 147 -12.06 0.16 -3.59
N LEU A 148 -11.05 0.22 -4.45
CA LEU A 148 -10.30 -0.94 -4.95
C LEU A 148 -9.60 -1.69 -3.79
N ASN A 149 -9.05 -0.97 -2.80
CA ASN A 149 -8.36 -1.55 -1.66
C ASN A 149 -9.28 -2.06 -0.54
N GLN A 150 -10.47 -1.46 -0.37
CA GLN A 150 -11.39 -1.69 0.76
C GLN A 150 -12.43 -2.78 0.50
N TRP A 151 -12.28 -3.56 -0.57
CA TRP A 151 -13.20 -4.65 -0.93
C TRP A 151 -14.63 -4.20 -1.24
N GLU A 152 -14.88 -2.90 -1.43
CA GLU A 152 -16.22 -2.41 -1.79
C GLU A 152 -16.66 -3.03 -3.13
N LEU A 153 -15.73 -3.17 -4.08
CA LEU A 153 -16.00 -3.74 -5.42
C LEU A 153 -15.94 -5.28 -5.47
N GLY A 154 -15.33 -5.93 -4.48
CA GLY A 154 -15.04 -7.37 -4.53
C GLY A 154 -13.89 -7.72 -5.50
N ALA A 155 -14.01 -8.80 -6.27
CA ALA A 155 -13.04 -9.19 -7.31
C ALA A 155 -13.32 -8.44 -8.62
N LEU A 156 -12.29 -7.84 -9.21
CA LEU A 156 -12.45 -7.18 -10.51
C LEU A 156 -12.69 -8.22 -11.61
N VAL A 157 -13.76 -8.01 -12.36
CA VAL A 157 -14.17 -8.80 -13.52
C VAL A 157 -13.72 -8.13 -14.81
N GLY A 158 -13.66 -6.80 -14.83
CA GLY A 158 -13.22 -6.04 -15.99
C GLY A 158 -13.09 -4.55 -15.71
N ILE A 159 -12.49 -3.83 -16.65
CA ILE A 159 -12.33 -2.38 -16.56
C ILE A 159 -12.74 -1.75 -17.89
N ARG A 160 -13.41 -0.60 -17.83
CA ARG A 160 -13.70 0.22 -19.00
C ARG A 160 -13.23 1.65 -18.76
N THR A 161 -12.59 2.25 -19.75
CA THR A 161 -12.23 3.67 -19.69
C THR A 161 -12.58 4.36 -20.99
N LEU A 162 -13.02 5.61 -20.91
CA LEU A 162 -13.39 6.41 -22.07
C LEU A 162 -12.81 7.82 -21.91
N PHE A 163 -12.05 8.28 -22.89
CA PHE A 163 -11.63 9.68 -22.99
C PHE A 163 -11.97 10.22 -24.37
N VAL A 164 -12.90 11.17 -24.42
CA VAL A 164 -13.34 11.84 -25.63
C VAL A 164 -13.28 13.34 -25.42
N ASN A 165 -12.84 14.06 -26.44
CA ASN A 165 -12.90 15.51 -26.44
C ASN A 165 -13.01 16.07 -27.87
N GLN A 166 -13.26 17.36 -27.98
CA GLN A 166 -13.11 18.08 -29.23
C GLN A 166 -11.62 18.11 -29.64
N ARG A 167 -11.35 18.04 -30.95
CA ARG A 167 -9.98 18.14 -31.46
C ARG A 167 -9.42 19.53 -31.15
N PRO A 168 -8.24 19.65 -30.48
CA PRO A 168 -7.64 20.94 -30.19
C PRO A 168 -7.37 21.72 -31.48
N ARG A 169 -7.72 23.01 -31.50
CA ARG A 169 -7.53 23.89 -32.69
C ARG A 169 -6.22 24.71 -32.65
N HIS A 170 -5.45 24.64 -31.57
CA HIS A 170 -4.28 25.50 -31.34
C HIS A 170 -2.94 24.79 -31.57
N GLY A 171 -2.00 25.47 -32.24
CA GLY A 171 -0.64 25.00 -32.52
C GLY A 171 -0.50 24.38 -33.92
N GLU A 172 0.30 24.99 -34.79
CA GLU A 172 0.45 24.54 -36.18
C GLU A 172 1.04 23.14 -36.30
N TRP A 173 1.90 22.75 -35.37
CA TRP A 173 2.48 21.40 -35.29
C TRP A 173 1.42 20.31 -35.20
N ARG A 174 0.24 20.60 -34.62
CA ARG A 174 -0.87 19.66 -34.49
C ARG A 174 -1.57 19.32 -35.81
N ARG A 175 -1.28 20.07 -36.89
CA ARG A 175 -1.83 19.80 -38.23
C ARG A 175 -1.11 18.65 -38.94
N ASP A 176 0.10 18.30 -38.49
CA ASP A 176 0.88 17.19 -39.03
C ASP A 176 0.52 15.89 -38.29
N PRO A 177 0.02 14.84 -38.97
CA PRO A 177 -0.20 13.52 -38.36
C PRO A 177 1.07 12.90 -37.76
N ALA A 178 2.25 13.19 -38.30
CA ALA A 178 3.53 12.68 -37.79
C ALA A 178 3.93 13.29 -36.43
N SER A 179 3.26 14.37 -36.02
CA SER A 179 3.50 15.03 -34.74
C SER A 179 2.95 14.28 -33.52
N GLY A 180 2.26 13.16 -33.73
CA GLY A 180 1.60 12.41 -32.67
C GLY A 180 0.26 13.02 -32.22
N ASN A 181 -0.33 13.93 -32.99
CA ASN A 181 -1.64 14.53 -32.70
C ASN A 181 -2.82 13.62 -33.09
N ASN A 182 -2.83 12.40 -32.58
CA ASN A 182 -3.93 11.45 -32.68
C ASN A 182 -4.54 11.18 -31.30
N ALA A 183 -5.77 10.67 -31.27
CA ALA A 183 -6.51 10.47 -30.02
C ALA A 183 -5.78 9.49 -29.09
N LEU A 184 -5.11 8.49 -29.64
CA LEU A 184 -4.32 7.52 -28.89
C LEU A 184 -3.17 8.17 -28.11
N LEU A 185 -2.37 9.05 -28.72
CA LEU A 185 -1.24 9.70 -28.07
C LEU A 185 -1.63 10.95 -27.26
N GLU A 186 -2.74 11.61 -27.58
CA GLU A 186 -3.22 12.75 -26.80
C GLU A 186 -3.85 12.30 -25.46
N PHE A 187 -4.68 11.25 -25.49
CA PHE A 187 -5.47 10.81 -24.34
C PHE A 187 -4.94 9.53 -23.68
N GLY A 188 -4.45 8.59 -24.49
CA GLY A 188 -3.98 7.28 -24.04
C GLY A 188 -2.94 7.34 -22.92
N PRO A 189 -1.92 8.23 -22.95
CA PRO A 189 -0.92 8.26 -21.89
C PRO A 189 -1.52 8.41 -20.50
N HIS A 190 -2.55 9.24 -20.31
CA HIS A 190 -3.17 9.40 -18.99
C HIS A 190 -3.92 8.16 -18.53
N HIS A 191 -4.74 7.56 -19.39
CA HIS A 191 -5.59 6.43 -19.00
C HIS A 191 -4.77 5.15 -18.84
N ILE A 192 -3.83 4.89 -19.74
CA ILE A 192 -2.95 3.73 -19.66
C ILE A 192 -2.07 3.84 -18.41
N ASP A 193 -1.47 5.00 -18.15
CA ASP A 193 -0.74 5.25 -16.91
C ASP A 193 -1.60 4.97 -15.68
N MET A 194 -2.81 5.52 -15.63
CA MET A 194 -3.73 5.30 -14.50
C MET A 194 -4.11 3.83 -14.32
N LEU A 195 -4.30 3.07 -15.41
CA LEU A 195 -4.57 1.64 -15.33
C LEU A 195 -3.37 0.88 -14.77
N LEU A 196 -2.16 1.15 -15.27
CA LEU A 196 -0.92 0.54 -14.77
C LEU A 196 -0.63 0.91 -13.31
N HIS A 197 -1.03 2.11 -12.89
CA HIS A 197 -0.88 2.60 -11.52
C HIS A 197 -1.91 1.99 -10.55
N LEU A 198 -3.16 1.80 -10.99
CA LEU A 198 -4.24 1.28 -10.14
C LEU A 198 -4.30 -0.25 -10.09
N ILE A 199 -3.82 -0.92 -11.14
CA ILE A 199 -3.86 -2.38 -11.24
C ILE A 199 -2.45 -2.92 -11.01
N PRO A 200 -2.21 -3.65 -9.90
CA PRO A 200 -0.90 -4.19 -9.56
C PRO A 200 -0.58 -5.46 -10.37
N SER A 201 -0.65 -5.35 -11.70
CA SER A 201 -0.33 -6.40 -12.66
C SER A 201 0.12 -5.75 -13.96
N PRO A 202 1.14 -6.28 -14.66
CA PRO A 202 1.54 -5.74 -15.95
C PRO A 202 0.54 -6.14 -17.04
N VAL A 203 0.41 -5.29 -18.06
CA VAL A 203 -0.27 -5.64 -19.32
C VAL A 203 0.66 -6.54 -20.14
N VAL A 204 0.14 -7.67 -20.61
CA VAL A 204 0.92 -8.70 -21.35
C VAL A 204 0.48 -8.84 -22.80
N GLU A 205 -0.68 -8.29 -23.17
CA GLU A 205 -1.16 -8.32 -24.54
C GLU A 205 -2.09 -7.13 -24.80
N VAL A 206 -1.96 -6.56 -25.99
CA VAL A 206 -2.77 -5.43 -26.47
C VAL A 206 -3.36 -5.79 -27.82
N LYS A 207 -4.67 -5.65 -27.95
CA LYS A 207 -5.38 -5.67 -29.24
C LYS A 207 -6.05 -4.33 -29.44
N ALA A 208 -5.82 -3.66 -30.56
CA ALA A 208 -6.37 -2.35 -30.82
C ALA A 208 -7.05 -2.25 -32.19
N PHE A 209 -8.04 -1.37 -32.27
CA PHE A 209 -8.79 -1.01 -33.47
C PHE A 209 -8.82 0.50 -33.58
N SER A 210 -8.70 1.01 -34.81
CA SER A 210 -8.82 2.43 -35.11
C SER A 210 -9.89 2.65 -36.18
N HIS A 211 -10.69 3.70 -36.00
CA HIS A 211 -11.52 4.29 -37.03
C HIS A 211 -10.96 5.68 -37.33
N SER A 212 -10.11 5.71 -38.37
CA SER A 212 -9.32 6.86 -38.81
C SER A 212 -8.23 7.34 -37.85
N ASN A 213 -7.06 7.71 -38.40
CA ASN A 213 -5.95 8.34 -37.68
C ASN A 213 -5.71 9.80 -38.11
N THR A 214 -6.48 10.31 -39.08
CA THR A 214 -6.25 11.61 -39.74
C THR A 214 -7.54 12.42 -39.94
N ASP A 215 -8.69 11.86 -39.55
CA ASP A 215 -10.00 12.51 -39.66
C ASP A 215 -10.26 13.39 -38.42
N PRO A 216 -11.07 14.47 -38.55
CA PRO A 216 -11.75 15.11 -37.43
C PRO A 216 -12.29 14.14 -36.35
N GLN A 217 -12.74 12.94 -36.75
CA GLN A 217 -13.33 11.90 -35.91
C GLN A 217 -12.43 10.67 -35.72
N ASP A 218 -11.17 10.90 -35.33
CA ASP A 218 -10.21 9.85 -34.96
C ASP A 218 -10.65 9.12 -33.68
N LEU A 219 -10.81 7.79 -33.76
CA LEU A 219 -11.23 6.92 -32.66
C LEU A 219 -10.32 5.69 -32.57
N ASN A 220 -9.85 5.41 -31.36
CA ASN A 220 -9.04 4.23 -31.04
C ASN A 220 -9.69 3.47 -29.89
N THR A 221 -9.86 2.15 -30.03
CA THR A 221 -10.31 1.26 -28.95
C THR A 221 -9.31 0.14 -28.74
N LEU A 222 -8.89 -0.04 -27.49
CA LEU A 222 -7.89 -0.99 -27.06
C LEU A 222 -8.54 -2.02 -26.12
N LEU A 223 -8.15 -3.28 -26.29
CA LEU A 223 -8.37 -4.37 -25.35
C LEU A 223 -6.99 -4.74 -24.77
N LEU A 224 -6.87 -4.62 -23.45
CA LEU A 224 -5.65 -4.87 -22.70
C LEU A 224 -5.86 -6.12 -21.85
N ARG A 225 -4.97 -7.11 -21.96
CA ARG A 225 -4.95 -8.27 -21.09
C ARG A 225 -3.81 -8.14 -20.10
N PHE A 226 -4.13 -8.21 -18.82
CA PHE A 226 -3.17 -8.20 -17.72
C PHE A 226 -2.64 -9.61 -17.46
N GLN A 227 -1.46 -9.70 -16.86
CA GLN A 227 -0.82 -10.98 -16.52
C GLN A 227 -1.68 -11.82 -15.56
N ASN A 228 -2.44 -11.17 -14.68
CA ASN A 228 -3.37 -11.82 -13.75
C ASN A 228 -4.70 -12.25 -14.40
N GLY A 229 -4.86 -12.09 -15.72
CA GLY A 229 -6.07 -12.48 -16.46
C GLY A 229 -7.14 -11.40 -16.55
N LEU A 230 -7.00 -10.26 -15.86
CA LEU A 230 -7.93 -9.14 -15.97
C LEU A 230 -7.91 -8.54 -17.39
N VAL A 231 -9.06 -8.08 -17.86
CA VAL A 231 -9.18 -7.40 -19.16
C VAL A 231 -9.69 -5.98 -18.95
N ALA A 232 -9.04 -5.03 -19.61
CA ALA A 232 -9.49 -3.65 -19.69
C ALA A 232 -9.81 -3.26 -21.14
N GLN A 233 -10.88 -2.50 -21.32
CA GLN A 233 -11.21 -1.84 -22.57
C GLN A 233 -11.02 -0.34 -22.42
N SER A 234 -10.21 0.28 -23.30
CA SER A 234 -10.00 1.73 -23.31
C SER A 234 -10.37 2.31 -24.67
N THR A 235 -11.19 3.37 -24.68
CA THR A 235 -11.57 4.09 -25.90
C THR A 235 -11.13 5.55 -25.83
N PHE A 236 -10.47 6.01 -26.89
CA PHE A 236 -9.96 7.37 -27.05
C PHE A 236 -10.49 7.95 -28.34
N ALA A 237 -11.14 9.12 -28.31
CA ALA A 237 -11.68 9.70 -29.53
C ALA A 237 -11.66 11.24 -29.57
N PHE A 238 -11.55 11.77 -30.78
CA PHE A 238 -11.86 13.16 -31.09
C PHE A 238 -13.26 13.29 -31.71
N GLY A 239 -13.82 14.51 -31.63
CA GLY A 239 -15.02 14.87 -32.40
C GLY A 239 -16.35 14.59 -31.72
N ALA A 240 -16.35 14.23 -30.42
CA ALA A 240 -17.56 14.06 -29.62
C ALA A 240 -17.54 14.92 -28.33
N PRO A 241 -18.67 15.06 -27.63
CA PRO A 241 -18.74 15.79 -26.36
C PRO A 241 -17.72 15.26 -25.35
N ILE A 242 -17.20 16.17 -24.52
CA ILE A 242 -16.16 15.83 -23.56
C ILE A 242 -16.65 14.77 -22.57
N GLN A 243 -15.89 13.69 -22.44
CA GLN A 243 -16.11 12.64 -21.48
C GLN A 243 -14.76 12.07 -21.05
N ASP A 244 -14.55 11.91 -19.75
CA ASP A 244 -13.31 11.38 -19.17
C ASP A 244 -13.73 10.48 -18.01
N SER A 245 -13.86 9.18 -18.27
CA SER A 245 -14.46 8.24 -17.32
C SER A 245 -13.73 6.90 -17.21
N TYR A 246 -13.89 6.31 -16.04
CA TYR A 246 -13.35 5.02 -15.63
C TYR A 246 -14.47 4.23 -14.96
N GLU A 247 -14.59 2.97 -15.31
CA GLU A 247 -15.55 2.04 -14.74
C GLU A 247 -14.81 0.76 -14.36
N PHE A 248 -14.76 0.48 -13.05
CA PHE A 248 -14.19 -0.74 -12.50
C PHE A 248 -15.34 -1.68 -12.17
N LEU A 249 -15.40 -2.80 -12.88
CA LEU A 249 -16.46 -3.79 -12.74
C LEU A 249 -16.01 -4.83 -11.74
N GLY A 250 -16.62 -4.84 -10.56
CA GLY A 250 -16.41 -5.85 -9.55
C GLY A 250 -17.62 -6.78 -9.39
N ASP A 251 -17.39 -7.97 -8.86
CA ASP A 251 -18.45 -8.96 -8.57
C ASP A 251 -19.43 -8.51 -7.46
N LYS A 252 -19.04 -7.55 -6.61
CA LYS A 252 -19.89 -6.99 -5.55
C LYS A 252 -20.43 -5.61 -5.86
N ALA A 253 -19.73 -4.84 -6.69
CA ALA A 253 -20.17 -3.51 -7.11
C ALA A 253 -19.41 -2.98 -8.32
N ILE A 254 -19.94 -1.93 -8.94
CA ILE A 254 -19.28 -1.15 -9.99
C ILE A 254 -18.88 0.21 -9.40
N LEU A 255 -17.64 0.63 -9.65
CA LEU A 255 -17.17 1.98 -9.36
C LEU A 255 -17.07 2.73 -10.68
N ARG A 256 -17.77 3.86 -10.78
CA ARG A 256 -17.63 4.81 -11.88
C ARG A 256 -16.99 6.07 -11.38
N ILE A 257 -16.04 6.57 -12.15
CA ILE A 257 -15.40 7.86 -11.94
C ILE A 257 -15.61 8.62 -13.23
N ASN A 258 -16.09 9.85 -13.11
CA ASN A 258 -16.08 10.79 -14.22
C ASN A 258 -15.33 12.04 -13.79
N ARG A 259 -14.23 12.28 -14.48
CA ARG A 259 -13.31 13.38 -14.18
C ARG A 259 -13.81 14.72 -14.71
N HIS A 260 -14.67 14.69 -15.73
CA HIS A 260 -15.24 15.92 -16.28
C HIS A 260 -16.27 16.56 -15.34
N ASP A 261 -17.11 15.74 -14.70
CA ASP A 261 -18.11 16.19 -13.72
C ASP A 261 -17.64 16.09 -12.26
N LEU A 262 -16.40 15.62 -12.05
CA LEU A 262 -15.77 15.36 -10.75
C LEU A 262 -16.57 14.40 -9.86
N SER A 263 -17.29 13.44 -10.47
CA SER A 263 -18.14 12.48 -9.77
C SER A 263 -17.48 11.13 -9.54
N VAL A 264 -17.88 10.51 -8.44
CA VAL A 264 -17.57 9.10 -8.13
C VAL A 264 -18.90 8.44 -7.74
N GLU A 265 -19.30 7.44 -8.50
CA GLU A 265 -20.52 6.68 -8.30
C GLU A 265 -20.16 5.23 -7.95
N PHE A 266 -20.89 4.67 -6.98
CA PHE A 266 -20.72 3.30 -6.53
C PHE A 266 -22.04 2.55 -6.63
N ILE A 267 -22.08 1.48 -7.43
CA ILE A 267 -23.29 0.75 -7.79
C ILE A 267 -23.17 -0.70 -7.28
N PRO A 268 -23.85 -1.07 -6.17
CA PRO A 268 -23.77 -2.42 -5.62
C PRO A 268 -24.54 -3.47 -6.44
N ALA A 269 -24.04 -4.71 -6.50
CA ALA A 269 -24.63 -5.82 -7.27
C ALA A 269 -25.96 -6.34 -6.70
N GLN A 270 -26.20 -6.17 -5.40
CA GLN A 270 -27.52 -6.41 -4.79
C GLN A 270 -27.94 -5.20 -3.94
N PRO A 271 -29.19 -4.71 -4.06
CA PRO A 271 -29.72 -3.76 -3.09
C PRO A 271 -29.76 -4.44 -1.71
N ARG A 272 -29.09 -3.85 -0.72
CA ARG A 272 -29.09 -4.37 0.67
C ARG A 272 -30.53 -4.63 1.13
N ARG A 273 -30.90 -5.89 1.37
CA ARG A 273 -32.22 -6.26 1.92
C ARG A 273 -32.33 -5.81 3.38
N GLY A 274 -33.39 -5.08 3.71
CA GLY A 274 -33.72 -4.59 5.06
C GLY A 274 -33.87 -3.07 5.16
N LYS A 275 -34.75 -2.58 6.06
CA LYS A 275 -34.97 -1.13 6.28
C LYS A 275 -33.69 -0.39 6.73
N ILE A 276 -32.87 -1.04 7.55
CA ILE A 276 -31.60 -0.49 8.07
C ILE A 276 -30.53 -0.42 6.98
N GLY A 277 -30.40 -1.45 6.14
CA GLY A 277 -29.45 -1.47 5.03
C GLY A 277 -29.72 -0.39 3.98
N ARG A 278 -31.01 -0.10 3.70
CA ARG A 278 -31.43 1.02 2.84
C ARG A 278 -31.15 2.38 3.48
N LEU A 279 -31.33 2.52 4.79
CA LEU A 279 -31.01 3.76 5.51
C LEU A 279 -29.50 4.06 5.49
N PHE A 280 -28.64 3.06 5.74
CA PHE A 280 -27.18 3.21 5.66
C PHE A 280 -26.67 3.47 4.23
N ALA A 281 -27.25 2.81 3.21
CA ALA A 281 -26.94 3.09 1.81
C ALA A 281 -27.38 4.52 1.41
N GLY A 282 -28.56 4.95 1.87
CA GLY A 282 -29.03 6.32 1.67
C GLY A 282 -28.18 7.36 2.38
N LEU A 283 -27.73 7.09 3.61
CA LEU A 283 -26.87 8.00 4.39
C LEU A 283 -25.45 8.09 3.81
N SER A 284 -24.87 6.96 3.37
CA SER A 284 -23.57 6.93 2.69
C SER A 284 -23.62 7.58 1.30
N GLY A 285 -24.70 7.34 0.53
CA GLY A 285 -24.94 8.04 -0.73
C GLY A 285 -25.15 9.55 -0.56
N ALA A 286 -25.92 9.97 0.46
CA ALA A 286 -26.16 11.38 0.76
C ALA A 286 -24.89 12.10 1.26
N THR A 287 -24.08 11.44 2.09
CA THR A 287 -22.79 12.01 2.56
C THR A 287 -21.77 12.13 1.43
N ARG A 288 -21.68 11.14 0.53
CA ARG A 288 -20.86 11.24 -0.69
C ARG A 288 -21.38 12.32 -1.65
N GLY A 289 -22.71 12.44 -1.81
CA GLY A 289 -23.35 13.50 -2.61
C GLY A 289 -23.08 14.91 -2.08
N LEU A 290 -23.12 15.11 -0.76
CA LEU A 290 -22.74 16.37 -0.11
C LEU A 290 -21.23 16.66 -0.28
N ALA A 291 -20.38 15.65 -0.16
CA ALA A 291 -18.95 15.78 -0.39
C ALA A 291 -18.66 16.19 -1.84
N ASN A 292 -19.36 15.63 -2.82
CA ASN A 292 -19.26 16.01 -4.24
C ASN A 292 -19.69 17.47 -4.46
N GLY A 293 -20.75 17.94 -3.78
CA GLY A 293 -21.22 19.34 -3.87
C GLY A 293 -20.30 20.38 -3.24
N LEU A 294 -19.43 19.97 -2.30
CA LEU A 294 -18.46 20.84 -1.62
C LEU A 294 -17.06 20.84 -2.27
N ARG A 295 -16.84 20.02 -3.31
CA ARG A 295 -15.55 19.97 -4.00
C ARG A 295 -15.32 21.25 -4.79
N SER A 296 -14.13 21.83 -4.62
CA SER A 296 -13.65 22.90 -5.49
C SER A 296 -13.64 22.41 -6.94
N LYS A 297 -14.17 23.23 -7.86
CA LYS A 297 -14.13 22.96 -9.31
C LYS A 297 -12.73 23.20 -9.91
N ALA A 298 -11.76 23.69 -9.13
CA ALA A 298 -10.39 23.87 -9.60
C ALA A 298 -9.66 22.52 -9.63
N GLU A 299 -9.11 22.15 -10.79
CA GLU A 299 -8.35 20.91 -11.00
C GLU A 299 -6.95 21.01 -10.34
N PRO A 300 -6.72 20.39 -9.17
CA PRO A 300 -5.51 20.63 -8.38
C PRO A 300 -4.32 19.76 -8.85
N SER A 301 -4.56 18.81 -9.75
CA SER A 301 -3.61 17.75 -10.11
C SER A 301 -2.29 18.28 -10.67
N PHE A 302 -2.32 19.34 -11.48
CA PHE A 302 -1.10 19.95 -12.02
C PHE A 302 -0.24 20.58 -10.92
N ALA A 303 -0.86 21.34 -10.01
CA ALA A 303 -0.17 21.96 -8.89
C ALA A 303 0.46 20.91 -7.97
N LEU A 304 -0.29 19.84 -7.67
CA LEU A 304 0.19 18.74 -6.84
C LEU A 304 1.32 17.93 -7.50
N ALA A 305 1.22 17.67 -8.81
CA ALA A 305 2.27 16.99 -9.57
C ALA A 305 3.56 17.82 -9.61
N LEU A 306 3.45 19.13 -9.84
CA LEU A 306 4.59 20.02 -9.90
C LEU A 306 5.25 20.23 -8.53
N ASP A 307 4.45 20.34 -7.46
CA ASP A 307 4.99 20.37 -6.09
C ASP A 307 5.73 19.07 -5.77
N ALA A 308 5.17 17.90 -6.11
CA ALA A 308 5.86 16.62 -5.91
C ALA A 308 7.21 16.57 -6.63
N PHE A 309 7.29 17.07 -7.87
CA PHE A 309 8.54 17.21 -8.61
C PHE A 309 9.53 18.14 -7.89
N VAL A 310 9.09 19.34 -7.50
CA VAL A 310 9.95 20.33 -6.82
C VAL A 310 10.49 19.76 -5.51
N GLN A 311 9.65 19.12 -4.70
CA GLN A 311 10.07 18.52 -3.44
C GLN A 311 11.06 17.36 -3.66
N ALA A 312 10.83 16.53 -4.68
CA ALA A 312 11.74 15.45 -5.04
C ALA A 312 13.09 16.00 -5.54
N ALA A 313 13.08 16.99 -6.43
CA ALA A 313 14.28 17.64 -6.97
C ALA A 313 15.13 18.26 -5.85
N ARG A 314 14.52 18.98 -4.90
CA ARG A 314 15.23 19.56 -3.75
C ARG A 314 15.86 18.51 -2.83
N ARG A 315 15.33 17.29 -2.80
CA ARG A 315 15.86 16.16 -2.02
C ARG A 315 16.77 15.25 -2.84
N ASN A 316 16.89 15.50 -4.15
CA ASN A 316 17.45 14.56 -5.12
C ASN A 316 16.86 13.14 -4.99
N ASP A 317 15.55 13.04 -4.80
CA ASP A 317 14.84 11.76 -4.67
C ASP A 317 14.48 11.20 -6.06
N ALA A 318 15.41 10.47 -6.66
CA ALA A 318 15.20 9.82 -7.96
C ALA A 318 14.15 8.68 -7.93
N THR A 319 13.63 8.31 -6.75
CA THR A 319 12.61 7.26 -6.59
C THR A 319 11.18 7.80 -6.64
N VAL A 320 10.99 9.12 -6.79
CA VAL A 320 9.65 9.71 -6.93
C VAL A 320 8.88 9.08 -8.09
N HIS A 321 7.56 8.97 -7.96
CA HIS A 321 6.66 8.54 -9.03
C HIS A 321 5.60 9.61 -9.25
N PRO A 322 5.06 9.76 -10.49
CA PRO A 322 5.39 9.03 -11.72
C PRO A 322 6.75 9.42 -12.32
N ASN A 323 7.66 8.47 -12.50
CA ASN A 323 8.96 8.72 -13.13
C ASN A 323 9.04 8.25 -14.59
N ILE A 324 10.23 8.34 -15.16
CA ILE A 324 10.51 7.93 -16.54
C ILE A 324 10.24 6.43 -16.77
N GLU A 325 10.35 5.55 -15.77
CA GLU A 325 9.93 4.14 -15.93
C GLU A 325 8.41 4.00 -16.11
N ASP A 326 7.62 4.77 -15.35
CA ASP A 326 6.16 4.81 -15.53
C ASP A 326 5.81 5.29 -16.95
N GLY A 327 6.54 6.30 -17.43
CA GLY A 327 6.45 6.81 -18.80
C GLY A 327 6.77 5.74 -19.83
N LEU A 328 7.86 4.99 -19.63
CA LEU A 328 8.30 3.92 -20.53
C LEU A 328 7.30 2.75 -20.55
N ALA A 329 6.78 2.34 -19.38
CA ALA A 329 5.77 1.31 -19.28
C ALA A 329 4.49 1.70 -20.04
N THR A 330 4.05 2.94 -19.88
CA THR A 330 2.92 3.50 -20.63
C THR A 330 3.22 3.53 -22.13
N GLN A 331 4.41 3.98 -22.54
CA GLN A 331 4.81 4.05 -23.94
C GLN A 331 4.81 2.67 -24.61
N ARG A 332 5.24 1.61 -23.91
CA ARG A 332 5.21 0.22 -24.43
C ARG A 332 3.81 -0.23 -24.79
N VAL A 333 2.82 0.09 -23.97
CA VAL A 333 1.40 -0.25 -24.23
C VAL A 333 0.87 0.55 -25.42
N LEU A 334 1.17 1.85 -25.50
CA LEU A 334 0.74 2.70 -26.62
C LEU A 334 1.37 2.26 -27.95
N ASP A 335 2.65 1.92 -27.95
CA ASP A 335 3.36 1.40 -29.12
C ASP A 335 2.80 0.03 -29.55
N ALA A 336 2.52 -0.86 -28.60
CA ALA A 336 1.83 -2.13 -28.90
C ALA A 336 0.43 -1.92 -29.50
N ALA A 337 -0.33 -0.91 -29.02
CA ALA A 337 -1.60 -0.56 -29.62
C ALA A 337 -1.44 -0.05 -31.07
N ALA A 338 -0.47 0.84 -31.32
CA ALA A 338 -0.17 1.33 -32.67
C ALA A 338 0.23 0.18 -33.63
N ARG A 339 1.09 -0.74 -33.18
CA ARG A 339 1.45 -1.95 -33.96
C ARG A 339 0.25 -2.87 -34.18
N SER A 340 -0.62 -3.03 -33.20
CA SER A 340 -1.83 -3.84 -33.32
C SER A 340 -2.82 -3.26 -34.34
N ILE A 341 -2.96 -1.93 -34.37
CA ILE A 341 -3.75 -1.22 -35.40
C ILE A 341 -3.14 -1.46 -36.79
N ALA A 342 -1.82 -1.30 -36.93
CA ALA A 342 -1.15 -1.45 -38.22
C ALA A 342 -1.19 -2.88 -38.77
N THR A 343 -1.08 -3.89 -37.91
CA THR A 343 -1.01 -5.31 -38.31
C THR A 343 -2.37 -6.00 -38.30
N GLY A 344 -3.36 -5.46 -37.59
CA GLY A 344 -4.63 -6.14 -37.35
C GLY A 344 -4.51 -7.36 -36.42
N ALA A 345 -3.39 -7.57 -35.73
CA ALA A 345 -3.17 -8.69 -34.82
C ALA A 345 -2.98 -8.24 -33.36
N PRO A 346 -3.28 -9.08 -32.34
CA PRO A 346 -2.86 -8.82 -30.97
C PRO A 346 -1.33 -8.75 -30.87
N VAL A 347 -0.82 -7.88 -30.01
CA VAL A 347 0.61 -7.68 -29.77
C VAL A 347 0.93 -8.07 -28.33
N SER A 348 1.79 -9.06 -28.15
CA SER A 348 2.29 -9.45 -26.82
C SER A 348 3.35 -8.48 -26.32
N LEU A 349 3.32 -8.20 -25.02
CA LEU A 349 4.31 -7.41 -24.31
C LEU A 349 5.14 -8.32 -23.39
N PRO A 350 6.44 -8.04 -23.23
CA PRO A 350 7.27 -8.76 -22.28
C PRO A 350 6.74 -8.50 -20.87
N ALA A 351 6.28 -9.55 -20.21
CA ALA A 351 5.96 -9.48 -18.80
C ALA A 351 7.26 -9.67 -18.01
N PRO A 352 7.54 -8.88 -16.96
CA PRO A 352 8.42 -9.40 -15.93
C PRO A 352 7.85 -10.77 -15.50
N PRO A 353 8.71 -11.78 -15.25
CA PRO A 353 8.22 -13.05 -14.74
C PRO A 353 7.27 -12.74 -13.59
N ILE A 354 6.06 -13.34 -13.60
CA ILE A 354 5.21 -13.39 -12.39
C ILE A 354 6.19 -13.67 -11.29
N GLN A 355 6.33 -12.73 -10.33
CA GLN A 355 7.34 -12.74 -9.26
C GLN A 355 7.83 -14.16 -9.10
N ALA A 356 9.07 -14.40 -9.57
CA ALA A 356 9.64 -15.73 -9.76
C ALA A 356 9.12 -16.63 -8.64
N GLN A 357 8.59 -17.80 -9.03
CA GLN A 357 8.16 -18.86 -8.12
C GLN A 357 8.88 -18.68 -6.78
N PRO A 358 8.14 -18.33 -5.69
CA PRO A 358 8.73 -17.76 -4.48
C PRO A 358 9.97 -18.56 -4.12
N PRO A 359 11.10 -17.90 -3.78
CA PRO A 359 12.41 -18.56 -3.76
C PRO A 359 12.29 -19.90 -3.07
N GLN A 360 12.80 -20.95 -3.71
CA GLN A 360 12.62 -22.29 -3.17
C GLN A 360 13.20 -22.32 -1.76
N PRO A 361 12.41 -22.73 -0.75
CA PRO A 361 12.91 -22.83 0.61
C PRO A 361 14.09 -23.80 0.64
N SER A 362 15.17 -23.41 1.33
CA SER A 362 16.29 -24.31 1.59
C SER A 362 15.99 -25.14 2.82
N PHE A 363 16.26 -26.45 2.77
CA PHE A 363 16.06 -27.33 3.92
C PHE A 363 17.17 -27.15 4.96
N ILE A 364 16.77 -27.00 6.22
CA ILE A 364 17.65 -27.23 7.38
C ILE A 364 17.57 -28.70 7.81
N VAL A 365 16.35 -29.25 7.79
CA VAL A 365 16.06 -30.67 8.03
C VAL A 365 15.22 -31.16 6.86
N GLU A 366 15.74 -32.17 6.17
CA GLU A 366 15.06 -32.83 5.05
C GLU A 366 13.76 -33.51 5.51
N PRO A 367 12.74 -33.62 4.63
CA PRO A 367 11.50 -34.31 4.94
C PRO A 367 11.72 -35.79 5.31
N LYS A 368 10.92 -36.32 6.24
CA LYS A 368 10.94 -37.74 6.60
C LYS A 368 10.02 -38.49 5.63
N ASP A 369 10.58 -39.44 4.88
CA ASP A 369 9.94 -40.27 3.84
C ASP A 369 8.40 -40.14 3.65
N GLY A 370 8.00 -39.48 2.55
CA GLY A 370 6.70 -39.63 1.87
C GLY A 370 5.47 -38.98 2.49
N SER A 371 5.50 -38.51 3.73
CA SER A 371 4.34 -37.88 4.39
C SER A 371 4.33 -36.35 4.20
N SER A 372 3.16 -35.75 3.95
CA SER A 372 3.02 -34.29 3.92
C SER A 372 2.73 -33.77 5.33
N PRO A 373 3.35 -32.66 5.78
CA PRO A 373 3.07 -32.10 7.09
C PRO A 373 1.60 -31.68 7.22
N ALA A 374 1.03 -31.85 8.41
CA ALA A 374 -0.34 -31.45 8.72
C ALA A 374 -0.47 -29.94 8.98
N LEU A 375 0.59 -29.31 9.49
CA LEU A 375 0.64 -27.90 9.86
C LEU A 375 2.00 -27.30 9.49
N THR A 376 2.00 -26.15 8.82
CA THR A 376 3.20 -25.32 8.64
C THR A 376 3.12 -24.15 9.61
N ILE A 377 4.11 -24.05 10.48
CA ILE A 377 4.28 -22.93 11.42
C ILE A 377 5.29 -21.97 10.79
N ILE A 378 4.82 -20.76 10.47
CA ILE A 378 5.62 -19.73 9.83
C ILE A 378 6.12 -18.78 10.91
N ILE A 379 7.45 -18.61 10.95
CA ILE A 379 8.15 -17.82 11.96
C ILE A 379 8.92 -16.71 11.24
N ASP A 380 8.53 -15.45 11.48
CA ASP A 380 9.28 -14.29 10.96
C ASP A 380 10.50 -14.03 11.83
N LYS A 381 11.68 -14.34 11.30
CA LYS A 381 12.95 -14.26 12.02
C LYS A 381 13.57 -12.87 11.80
N ARG A 382 13.21 -11.94 12.69
CA ARG A 382 13.82 -10.60 12.79
C ARG A 382 14.82 -10.45 13.95
N THR A 383 14.83 -11.42 14.85
CA THR A 383 15.73 -11.51 16.00
C THR A 383 16.70 -12.68 15.85
N PRO A 384 17.86 -12.62 16.52
CA PRO A 384 18.79 -13.76 16.57
C PRO A 384 18.09 -15.03 17.08
N PHE A 385 18.45 -16.21 16.56
CA PHE A 385 17.76 -17.46 16.92
C PHE A 385 17.83 -17.77 18.41
N ALA A 386 18.95 -17.44 19.07
CA ALA A 386 19.09 -17.58 20.52
C ALA A 386 17.98 -16.85 21.32
N ALA A 387 17.45 -15.73 20.80
CA ALA A 387 16.34 -15.01 21.44
C ALA A 387 14.98 -15.67 21.22
N LEU A 388 14.83 -16.48 20.15
CA LEU A 388 13.61 -17.21 19.79
C LEU A 388 13.50 -18.57 20.47
N LEU A 389 14.62 -19.22 20.79
CA LEU A 389 14.65 -20.59 21.33
C LEU A 389 13.67 -20.84 22.49
N PRO A 390 13.53 -19.95 23.50
CA PRO A 390 12.60 -20.18 24.61
C PRO A 390 11.13 -20.32 24.17
N SER A 391 10.68 -19.56 23.17
CA SER A 391 9.30 -19.68 22.63
C SER A 391 9.16 -20.80 21.61
N LEU A 392 10.24 -21.18 20.92
CA LEU A 392 10.20 -22.30 19.97
C LEU A 392 10.23 -23.68 20.66
N ARG A 393 10.90 -23.83 21.81
CA ARG A 393 11.01 -25.12 22.54
C ARG A 393 9.66 -25.80 22.82
N PRO A 394 8.60 -25.11 23.28
CA PRO A 394 7.27 -25.72 23.42
C PRO A 394 6.72 -26.37 22.14
N LEU A 395 7.18 -25.97 20.95
CA LEU A 395 6.77 -26.60 19.69
C LEU A 395 7.32 -28.03 19.54
N SER A 396 8.48 -28.36 20.12
CA SER A 396 9.00 -29.74 20.09
C SER A 396 8.23 -30.68 21.04
N LYS A 397 7.50 -30.11 22.00
CA LYS A 397 6.64 -30.83 22.95
C LYS A 397 5.21 -31.04 22.42
N GLN A 398 4.90 -30.63 21.19
CA GLN A 398 3.58 -30.84 20.60
C GLN A 398 3.32 -32.32 20.36
N THR A 399 2.09 -32.79 20.63
CA THR A 399 1.69 -34.19 20.40
C THR A 399 1.81 -34.62 18.93
N ILE A 400 1.80 -33.66 18.01
CA ILE A 400 1.98 -33.86 16.56
C ILE A 400 3.27 -33.22 16.04
N ALA A 401 4.31 -33.04 16.87
CA ALA A 401 5.56 -32.39 16.45
C ALA A 401 6.15 -33.00 15.17
N SER A 402 6.10 -34.33 15.03
CA SER A 402 6.57 -35.06 13.85
C SER A 402 5.69 -34.89 12.61
N GLN A 403 4.61 -34.10 12.66
CA GLN A 403 3.75 -33.76 11.51
C GLN A 403 3.78 -32.25 11.22
N ILE A 404 4.67 -31.50 11.89
CA ILE A 404 4.78 -30.05 11.75
C ILE A 404 5.96 -29.72 10.84
N GLU A 405 5.73 -28.79 9.92
CA GLU A 405 6.80 -28.03 9.26
C GLU A 405 7.08 -26.75 10.04
N LEU A 406 8.35 -26.48 10.34
CA LEU A 406 8.81 -25.14 10.71
C LEU A 406 9.35 -24.42 9.48
N LEU A 407 8.74 -23.28 9.13
CA LEU A 407 9.18 -22.43 8.02
C LEU A 407 9.68 -21.09 8.58
N PHE A 408 10.98 -20.88 8.51
CA PHE A 408 11.62 -19.64 8.95
C PHE A 408 11.74 -18.66 7.79
N TYR A 409 11.24 -17.44 7.96
CA TYR A 409 11.50 -16.34 7.05
C TYR A 409 12.66 -15.50 7.58
N ALA A 410 13.81 -15.54 6.91
CA ALA A 410 15.04 -14.87 7.35
C ALA A 410 15.47 -13.76 6.38
N HIS A 411 16.04 -12.67 6.91
CA HIS A 411 16.58 -11.58 6.09
C HIS A 411 18.03 -11.91 5.64
N GLU A 412 18.52 -11.21 4.60
CA GLU A 412 19.90 -11.40 4.11
C GLU A 412 20.92 -11.11 5.22
N GLY A 413 21.89 -12.03 5.41
CA GLY A 413 22.95 -11.92 6.43
C GLY A 413 22.73 -12.74 7.70
N ASP A 414 21.55 -13.30 7.91
CA ASP A 414 21.26 -14.12 9.09
C ASP A 414 21.93 -15.51 9.06
N ALA A 415 22.73 -15.83 10.08
CA ALA A 415 23.30 -17.16 10.27
C ALA A 415 22.29 -18.13 10.91
N LEU A 416 22.13 -19.31 10.30
CA LEU A 416 21.28 -20.40 10.80
C LEU A 416 21.99 -21.33 11.80
N ALA A 417 23.29 -21.14 11.99
CA ALA A 417 24.17 -22.03 12.75
C ALA A 417 23.87 -22.10 14.26
N ASP A 418 22.94 -21.28 14.77
CA ASP A 418 22.59 -21.19 16.19
C ASP A 418 21.38 -22.06 16.59
N LEU A 419 20.80 -22.83 15.65
CA LEU A 419 19.70 -23.74 15.94
C LEU A 419 20.21 -25.15 16.26
N ASP A 420 19.80 -25.68 17.42
CA ASP A 420 20.12 -27.03 17.85
C ASP A 420 19.49 -28.08 16.91
N HIS A 421 20.34 -28.91 16.29
CA HIS A 421 19.92 -30.00 15.41
C HIS A 421 19.02 -31.02 16.13
N GLU A 422 19.22 -31.26 17.42
CA GLU A 422 18.37 -32.17 18.19
C GLU A 422 16.93 -31.63 18.24
N PHE A 423 16.77 -30.34 18.54
CA PHE A 423 15.47 -29.67 18.52
C PHE A 423 14.80 -29.75 17.14
N LEU A 424 15.52 -29.40 16.07
CA LEU A 424 14.96 -29.39 14.71
C LEU A 424 14.58 -30.80 14.21
N SER A 425 15.29 -31.84 14.64
CA SER A 425 15.02 -33.22 14.26
C SER A 425 13.66 -33.75 14.74
N ARG A 426 12.99 -33.05 15.68
CA ARG A 426 11.66 -33.42 16.21
C ARG A 426 10.54 -33.15 15.20
N PHE A 427 10.77 -32.25 14.26
CA PHE A 427 9.78 -31.82 13.27
C PHE A 427 9.81 -32.71 12.02
N GLU A 428 8.77 -32.63 11.20
CA GLU A 428 8.70 -33.36 9.93
C GLU A 428 9.74 -32.84 8.94
N ARG A 429 9.83 -31.51 8.85
CA ARG A 429 10.85 -30.80 8.08
C ARG A 429 11.04 -29.39 8.64
N CYS A 430 12.20 -28.81 8.40
CA CYS A 430 12.51 -27.43 8.78
C CYS A 430 13.09 -26.72 7.56
N THR A 431 12.47 -25.61 7.17
CA THR A 431 12.82 -24.85 5.96
C THR A 431 13.15 -23.40 6.28
N VAL A 432 14.02 -22.82 5.47
CA VAL A 432 14.36 -21.39 5.53
C VAL A 432 14.13 -20.75 4.17
N LEU A 433 13.42 -19.64 4.21
CA LEU A 433 13.16 -18.79 3.08
C LEU A 433 13.93 -17.48 3.27
N ARG A 434 14.92 -17.24 2.41
CA ARG A 434 15.71 -15.98 2.38
C ARG A 434 15.16 -15.06 1.30
N HIS A 435 14.71 -13.86 1.66
CA HIS A 435 14.21 -12.88 0.69
C HIS A 435 14.45 -11.43 1.15
N PRO A 436 14.91 -10.54 0.27
CA PRO A 436 14.95 -9.10 0.54
C PRO A 436 13.52 -8.55 0.43
N GLY A 437 12.82 -8.33 1.55
CA GLY A 437 11.43 -7.86 1.52
C GLY A 437 10.93 -7.31 2.86
N THR A 438 9.81 -6.60 2.81
CA THR A 438 9.09 -6.08 3.99
C THR A 438 8.23 -7.16 4.67
N TYR A 439 7.78 -6.93 5.92
CA TYR A 439 6.86 -7.86 6.64
C TYR A 439 5.62 -8.26 5.83
N SER A 440 5.14 -7.38 4.97
CA SER A 440 3.93 -7.65 4.20
C SER A 440 4.22 -8.52 2.99
N GLU A 441 5.39 -8.37 2.38
CA GLU A 441 5.82 -9.24 1.29
C GLU A 441 6.13 -10.64 1.82
N SER A 442 6.67 -10.77 3.04
CA SER A 442 7.02 -12.06 3.64
C SER A 442 5.85 -13.02 3.78
N VAL A 443 4.66 -12.52 4.16
CA VAL A 443 3.47 -13.35 4.39
C VAL A 443 3.02 -14.09 3.13
N TYR A 444 2.93 -13.40 2.00
CA TYR A 444 2.48 -14.02 0.75
C TYR A 444 3.48 -15.08 0.29
N THR A 445 4.77 -14.75 0.32
CA THR A 445 5.85 -15.65 -0.07
C THR A 445 5.91 -16.89 0.82
N THR A 446 5.75 -16.73 2.15
CA THR A 446 5.81 -17.85 3.12
C THR A 446 4.60 -18.76 3.05
N VAL A 447 3.38 -18.24 2.87
CA VAL A 447 2.17 -19.05 2.68
C VAL A 447 2.24 -19.83 1.36
N HIS A 448 2.82 -19.25 0.32
CA HIS A 448 3.09 -19.96 -0.93
C HIS A 448 4.13 -21.09 -0.75
N ALA A 449 5.19 -20.86 0.04
CA ALA A 449 6.27 -21.83 0.26
C ALA A 449 5.91 -22.96 1.25
N ALA A 450 4.90 -22.77 2.10
CA ALA A 450 4.42 -23.79 3.05
C ALA A 450 4.02 -25.10 2.36
N ALA A 451 4.34 -26.27 2.94
CA ALA A 451 3.86 -27.56 2.40
C ALA A 451 2.50 -27.97 2.95
N ALA A 452 2.18 -27.63 4.18
CA ALA A 452 0.98 -28.14 4.82
C ALA A 452 -0.29 -27.51 4.24
N PRO A 453 -1.44 -28.21 4.27
CA PRO A 453 -2.73 -27.64 3.92
C PRO A 453 -3.22 -26.60 4.95
N ILE A 454 -2.60 -26.54 6.13
CA ILE A 454 -2.94 -25.61 7.21
C ILE A 454 -1.67 -24.83 7.56
N VAL A 455 -1.80 -23.51 7.67
CA VAL A 455 -0.70 -22.60 8.00
C VAL A 455 -1.02 -21.78 9.24
N CYS A 456 -0.03 -21.54 10.07
CA CYS A 456 -0.13 -20.73 11.28
C CYS A 456 1.01 -19.70 11.33
N MET A 457 0.67 -18.44 11.62
CA MET A 457 1.68 -17.41 11.92
C MET A 457 2.07 -17.52 13.38
N TYR A 458 3.35 -17.63 13.69
CA TYR A 458 3.82 -17.83 15.05
C TYR A 458 4.58 -16.60 15.58
N GLU A 459 4.17 -16.12 16.75
CA GLU A 459 4.84 -15.01 17.43
C GLU A 459 6.03 -15.51 18.28
N ASP A 460 7.03 -14.66 18.48
CA ASP A 460 8.24 -15.02 19.24
C ASP A 460 8.08 -14.97 20.77
N HIS A 461 6.89 -14.67 21.27
CA HIS A 461 6.59 -14.44 22.68
C HIS A 461 5.33 -15.17 23.16
N VAL A 462 5.06 -16.33 22.57
CA VAL A 462 3.98 -17.24 22.95
C VAL A 462 4.52 -18.61 23.38
N PHE A 463 3.76 -19.30 24.23
CA PHE A 463 4.12 -20.59 24.81
C PHE A 463 2.90 -21.53 24.74
N PRO A 464 2.79 -22.35 23.68
CA PRO A 464 1.68 -23.28 23.48
C PRO A 464 1.75 -24.49 24.43
N SER A 465 0.59 -24.99 24.84
CA SER A 465 0.45 -26.29 25.51
C SER A 465 0.73 -27.45 24.55
N PRO A 466 1.05 -28.66 25.04
CA PRO A 466 1.41 -29.82 24.19
C PRO A 466 0.35 -30.21 23.15
N ASP A 467 -0.92 -29.93 23.40
CA ASP A 467 -2.06 -30.26 22.54
C ASP A 467 -2.48 -29.12 21.59
N TRP A 468 -1.80 -27.98 21.62
CA TRP A 468 -2.17 -26.76 20.88
C TRP A 468 -2.23 -26.98 19.36
N ALA A 469 -1.18 -27.54 18.76
CA ALA A 469 -1.11 -27.73 17.31
C ALA A 469 -2.15 -28.74 16.83
N ALA A 470 -2.34 -29.83 17.58
CA ALA A 470 -3.33 -30.86 17.27
C ALA A 470 -4.76 -30.29 17.31
N ALA A 471 -5.05 -29.43 18.29
CA ALA A 471 -6.34 -28.76 18.41
C ALA A 471 -6.64 -27.86 17.19
N LEU A 472 -5.66 -27.05 16.75
CA LEU A 472 -5.79 -26.20 15.56
C LEU A 472 -6.03 -27.00 14.27
N VAL A 473 -5.26 -28.07 14.08
CA VAL A 473 -5.37 -28.95 12.91
C VAL A 473 -6.74 -29.61 12.86
N SER A 474 -7.20 -30.16 13.99
CA SER A 474 -8.50 -30.82 14.11
C SER A 474 -9.65 -29.89 13.73
N GLU A 475 -9.64 -28.63 14.19
CA GLU A 475 -10.70 -27.67 13.86
C GLU A 475 -10.69 -27.25 12.39
N CYS A 476 -9.52 -27.04 11.78
CA CYS A 476 -9.46 -26.70 10.35
C CYS A 476 -9.89 -27.88 9.47
N GLN A 477 -9.58 -29.12 9.88
CA GLN A 477 -10.01 -30.34 9.19
C GLN A 477 -11.52 -30.61 9.33
N SER A 478 -12.17 -30.08 10.38
CA SER A 478 -13.63 -30.19 10.58
C SER A 478 -14.45 -29.29 9.64
N GLY A 479 -13.78 -28.50 8.78
CA GLY A 479 -14.38 -27.65 7.76
C GLY A 479 -14.32 -26.15 8.08
N CYS A 480 -13.68 -25.74 9.18
CA CYS A 480 -13.41 -24.33 9.44
C CYS A 480 -12.30 -23.80 8.54
N VAL A 481 -12.44 -22.57 8.05
CA VAL A 481 -11.40 -21.91 7.24
C VAL A 481 -10.27 -21.36 8.10
N ALA A 482 -10.56 -21.11 9.38
CA ALA A 482 -9.60 -20.66 10.36
C ALA A 482 -10.00 -21.13 11.77
N ALA A 483 -9.01 -21.39 12.61
CA ALA A 483 -9.21 -21.77 14.01
C ALA A 483 -8.16 -21.11 14.90
N CYS A 484 -8.51 -20.86 16.16
CA CYS A 484 -7.55 -20.53 17.21
C CYS A 484 -7.81 -21.37 18.47
N THR A 485 -6.94 -21.26 19.46
CA THR A 485 -7.11 -21.90 20.78
C THR A 485 -7.42 -20.86 21.84
N ARG A 486 -7.71 -21.32 23.07
CA ARG A 486 -7.81 -20.45 24.24
C ARG A 486 -6.47 -19.76 24.51
N VAL A 487 -6.54 -18.53 24.99
CA VAL A 487 -5.34 -17.73 25.31
C VAL A 487 -5.20 -17.59 26.82
N ALA A 488 -3.99 -17.76 27.33
CA ALA A 488 -3.64 -17.47 28.71
C ALA A 488 -2.61 -16.33 28.79
N ASN A 489 -2.53 -15.66 29.94
CA ASN A 489 -1.47 -14.69 30.19
C ASN A 489 -0.22 -15.43 30.70
N ALA A 490 0.90 -15.34 29.98
CA ALA A 490 2.13 -16.01 30.39
C ALA A 490 2.81 -15.32 31.59
N ASN A 491 2.58 -14.02 31.80
CA ASN A 491 3.21 -13.22 32.85
C ASN A 491 2.22 -12.36 33.66
N PRO A 492 1.25 -12.95 34.39
CA PRO A 492 0.18 -12.23 35.08
C PRO A 492 0.65 -11.41 36.30
N GLY A 493 1.93 -11.50 36.70
CA GLY A 493 2.46 -10.84 37.89
C GLY A 493 2.51 -9.31 37.85
N SER A 494 2.10 -8.66 36.76
CA SER A 494 2.06 -7.20 36.59
C SER A 494 0.67 -6.75 36.18
N ILE A 495 0.19 -5.64 36.76
CA ILE A 495 -1.04 -4.99 36.30
C ILE A 495 -0.98 -4.64 34.81
N TRP A 496 0.21 -4.27 34.31
CA TRP A 496 0.39 -3.86 32.91
C TRP A 496 0.38 -5.04 31.95
N SER A 497 0.87 -6.20 32.40
CA SER A 497 0.71 -7.43 31.64
C SER A 497 -0.76 -7.84 31.59
N GLU A 498 -1.46 -7.79 32.73
CA GLU A 498 -2.88 -8.14 32.79
C GLU A 498 -3.77 -7.22 31.94
N VAL A 499 -3.47 -5.93 31.91
CA VAL A 499 -4.16 -4.97 31.04
C VAL A 499 -3.79 -5.22 29.57
N GLY A 500 -2.50 -5.42 29.28
CA GLY A 500 -2.00 -5.76 27.95
C GLY A 500 -2.54 -7.08 27.40
N PHE A 501 -2.93 -8.00 28.29
CA PHE A 501 -3.59 -9.25 27.96
C PHE A 501 -5.10 -9.07 27.76
N ALA A 502 -5.78 -8.46 28.72
CA ALA A 502 -7.24 -8.37 28.75
C ALA A 502 -7.82 -7.57 27.59
N VAL A 503 -7.13 -6.52 27.13
CA VAL A 503 -7.60 -5.64 26.06
C VAL A 503 -7.64 -6.36 24.70
N PRO A 504 -6.52 -6.92 24.19
CA PRO A 504 -6.51 -7.61 22.90
C PRO A 504 -7.06 -9.04 22.97
N TYR A 505 -6.72 -9.83 24.01
CA TYR A 505 -6.97 -11.28 23.99
C TYR A 505 -8.17 -11.75 24.80
N GLY A 506 -8.81 -10.87 25.59
CA GLY A 506 -9.86 -11.26 26.55
C GLY A 506 -11.04 -12.03 25.95
N PHE A 507 -11.31 -11.89 24.65
CA PHE A 507 -12.37 -12.62 23.95
C PHE A 507 -12.11 -14.13 23.82
N TRP A 508 -10.85 -14.55 23.81
CA TRP A 508 -10.41 -15.93 23.67
C TRP A 508 -9.99 -16.55 25.02
N THR A 509 -10.52 -16.01 26.12
CA THR A 509 -10.25 -16.47 27.50
C THR A 509 -11.51 -17.05 28.12
N ASP A 510 -11.37 -17.92 29.13
CA ASP A 510 -12.53 -18.54 29.79
C ASP A 510 -13.30 -17.56 30.70
N PRO A 511 -14.65 -17.67 30.75
CA PRO A 511 -15.52 -18.33 29.76
C PRO A 511 -15.43 -17.65 28.39
N LEU A 512 -15.42 -18.46 27.32
CA LEU A 512 -15.35 -17.96 25.93
C LEU A 512 -16.53 -17.04 25.62
N HIS A 513 -16.21 -15.87 25.06
CA HIS A 513 -17.21 -14.85 24.73
C HIS A 513 -17.84 -15.04 23.34
N PHE A 514 -17.26 -15.90 22.50
CA PHE A 514 -17.72 -16.22 21.16
C PHE A 514 -17.75 -17.75 20.98
N ASP A 515 -18.90 -18.39 21.23
CA ASP A 515 -19.18 -19.79 20.86
C ASP A 515 -20.59 -19.89 20.24
N PRO A 516 -20.72 -20.16 18.92
CA PRO A 516 -19.64 -20.40 17.95
C PRO A 516 -18.74 -19.17 17.72
N ALA A 517 -17.54 -19.40 17.20
CA ALA A 517 -16.53 -18.36 17.06
C ALA A 517 -16.89 -17.35 15.95
N ASP A 518 -17.05 -16.09 16.32
CA ASP A 518 -17.19 -15.00 15.36
C ASP A 518 -15.83 -14.54 14.82
N ASP A 519 -14.76 -14.67 15.59
CA ASP A 519 -13.41 -14.17 15.25
C ASP A 519 -12.30 -15.06 15.82
N VAL A 520 -11.15 -15.08 15.16
CA VAL A 520 -9.96 -15.84 15.58
C VAL A 520 -8.75 -14.92 15.63
N MET A 521 -7.70 -15.31 16.35
CA MET A 521 -6.47 -14.53 16.35
C MET A 521 -5.77 -14.64 14.98
N VAL A 522 -5.41 -13.49 14.39
CA VAL A 522 -4.66 -13.46 13.12
C VAL A 522 -3.24 -14.00 13.31
N SER A 523 -2.57 -13.59 14.39
CA SER A 523 -1.35 -14.23 14.85
C SER A 523 -1.69 -15.41 15.74
N ASN A 524 -0.97 -16.53 15.59
CA ASN A 524 -1.13 -17.78 16.33
C ASN A 524 -2.46 -18.53 16.09
N GLY A 525 -3.31 -18.04 15.19
CA GLY A 525 -4.39 -18.80 14.60
C GLY A 525 -3.91 -19.60 13.40
N ALA A 526 -4.56 -20.75 13.18
CA ALA A 526 -4.37 -21.57 11.99
C ALA A 526 -5.41 -21.22 10.92
N TYR A 527 -4.98 -21.27 9.68
CA TYR A 527 -5.79 -20.99 8.51
C TYR A 527 -5.59 -22.09 7.48
N ARG A 528 -6.65 -22.41 6.73
CA ARG A 528 -6.51 -23.26 5.55
C ARG A 528 -5.69 -22.53 4.48
N ARG A 529 -4.64 -23.17 3.99
CA ARG A 529 -3.70 -22.61 3.01
C ARG A 529 -4.40 -22.26 1.71
N ASP A 530 -5.23 -23.15 1.17
CA ASP A 530 -5.99 -22.90 -0.06
C ASP A 530 -6.87 -21.64 0.02
N THR A 531 -7.48 -21.42 1.19
CA THR A 531 -8.31 -20.25 1.46
C THR A 531 -7.49 -18.96 1.47
N LEU A 532 -6.28 -18.98 2.04
CA LEU A 532 -5.37 -17.84 1.98
C LEU A 532 -4.81 -17.61 0.57
N MET A 533 -4.47 -18.68 -0.14
CA MET A 533 -3.95 -18.63 -1.51
C MET A 533 -4.96 -18.04 -2.50
N ALA A 534 -6.25 -18.32 -2.29
CA ALA A 534 -7.34 -17.74 -3.07
C ALA A 534 -7.42 -16.20 -2.99
N LEU A 535 -6.79 -15.58 -1.98
CA LEU A 535 -6.72 -14.12 -1.84
C LEU A 535 -5.65 -13.48 -2.76
N GLY A 536 -4.75 -14.29 -3.34
CA GLY A 536 -3.70 -13.84 -4.26
C GLY A 536 -2.82 -12.73 -3.67
N GLY A 537 -2.43 -11.76 -4.52
CA GLY A 537 -1.58 -10.63 -4.11
C GLY A 537 -2.18 -9.71 -3.03
N ARG A 538 -3.44 -9.94 -2.62
CA ARG A 538 -4.12 -9.17 -1.55
C ARG A 538 -3.80 -9.70 -0.15
N LEU A 539 -3.32 -10.93 -0.03
CA LEU A 539 -3.03 -11.60 1.24
C LEU A 539 -2.11 -10.76 2.13
N SER A 540 -1.03 -10.21 1.54
CA SER A 540 -0.05 -9.34 2.20
C SER A 540 -0.67 -8.12 2.88
N ALA A 541 -1.68 -7.50 2.27
CA ALA A 541 -2.35 -6.34 2.84
C ALA A 541 -3.32 -6.73 3.96
N LEU A 542 -4.03 -7.84 3.80
CA LEU A 542 -5.04 -8.33 4.73
C LEU A 542 -4.48 -8.84 6.06
N MET A 543 -3.30 -9.45 6.01
CA MET A 543 -2.62 -10.02 7.18
C MET A 543 -1.96 -8.96 8.09
N ARG A 544 -1.92 -7.69 7.68
CA ARG A 544 -1.44 -6.61 8.54
C ARG A 544 -2.33 -6.47 9.78
N ARG A 545 -1.78 -5.95 10.89
CA ARG A 545 -2.59 -5.59 12.07
C ARG A 545 -3.70 -4.61 11.67
N ALA A 546 -4.96 -5.00 11.90
CA ALA A 546 -6.17 -4.33 11.41
C ALA A 546 -6.36 -4.33 9.86
N GLY A 547 -5.79 -5.31 9.15
CA GLY A 547 -5.93 -5.50 7.71
C GLY A 547 -7.24 -6.18 7.29
N GLY A 548 -7.99 -6.74 8.24
CA GLY A 548 -9.35 -7.23 8.00
C GLY A 548 -9.45 -8.65 7.43
N LEU A 549 -8.39 -9.46 7.49
CA LEU A 549 -8.39 -10.85 6.99
C LEU A 549 -9.64 -11.64 7.43
N ASN A 550 -9.91 -11.71 8.73
CA ASN A 550 -11.05 -12.50 9.24
C ASN A 550 -12.39 -11.93 8.76
N GLN A 551 -12.51 -10.62 8.57
CA GLN A 551 -13.72 -10.05 8.00
C GLN A 551 -13.93 -10.54 6.56
N VAL A 552 -12.89 -10.53 5.74
CA VAL A 552 -12.95 -11.02 4.35
C VAL A 552 -13.29 -12.50 4.29
N LEU A 553 -12.65 -13.32 5.12
CA LEU A 553 -12.92 -14.75 5.18
C LEU A 553 -14.37 -15.03 5.60
N ARG A 554 -14.88 -14.29 6.59
CA ARG A 554 -16.27 -14.41 7.07
C ARG A 554 -17.27 -13.97 6.01
N ASP A 555 -17.01 -12.85 5.33
CA ASP A 555 -17.87 -12.34 4.25
C ASP A 555 -17.92 -13.27 3.04
N ASN A 556 -16.93 -14.14 2.88
CA ASN A 556 -16.89 -15.20 1.87
C ASN A 556 -17.52 -16.52 2.38
N GLY A 557 -18.26 -16.49 3.50
CA GLY A 557 -18.93 -17.65 4.08
C GLY A 557 -18.03 -18.57 4.92
N GLY A 558 -16.81 -18.13 5.24
CA GLY A 558 -15.86 -18.87 6.05
C GLY A 558 -16.34 -19.07 7.48
N ARG A 559 -16.26 -20.31 7.98
CA ARG A 559 -16.54 -20.66 9.37
C ARG A 559 -15.27 -20.62 10.21
N PHE A 560 -15.38 -20.08 11.41
CA PHE A 560 -14.30 -20.07 12.39
C PHE A 560 -14.59 -20.97 13.59
N ALA A 561 -13.53 -21.38 14.28
CA ALA A 561 -13.62 -22.15 15.51
C ALA A 561 -12.62 -21.68 16.57
N ILE A 562 -13.01 -21.79 17.83
CA ILE A 562 -12.09 -21.76 18.96
C ILE A 562 -12.03 -23.19 19.51
N ALA A 563 -10.85 -23.81 19.41
CA ALA A 563 -10.67 -25.19 19.84
C ALA A 563 -10.91 -25.33 21.35
N ARG A 564 -11.61 -26.40 21.75
CA ARG A 564 -11.95 -26.67 23.16
C ARG A 564 -10.73 -27.10 23.98
N THR A 565 -9.75 -27.72 23.31
CA THR A 565 -8.46 -28.14 23.85
C THR A 565 -7.34 -27.24 23.30
N GLY A 566 -6.16 -27.34 23.88
CA GLY A 566 -5.06 -26.42 23.57
C GLY A 566 -5.20 -25.06 24.25
N VAL A 567 -4.08 -24.56 24.73
CA VAL A 567 -3.95 -23.20 25.26
C VAL A 567 -2.68 -22.60 24.70
N ILE A 568 -2.72 -21.33 24.31
CA ILE A 568 -1.52 -20.57 24.01
C ILE A 568 -1.31 -19.48 25.05
N ALA A 569 -0.22 -19.55 25.80
CA ALA A 569 0.12 -18.52 26.78
C ALA A 569 0.88 -17.39 26.08
N HIS A 570 0.38 -16.16 26.16
CA HIS A 570 0.95 -15.00 25.50
C HIS A 570 1.68 -14.11 26.52
N ALA A 571 2.94 -13.76 26.26
CA ALA A 571 3.70 -12.83 27.11
C ALA A 571 3.43 -11.37 26.71
N ASN A 572 2.99 -10.57 27.70
CA ASN A 572 2.58 -9.19 27.50
C ASN A 572 3.62 -8.22 28.09
N PRO A 573 3.74 -6.98 27.57
CA PRO A 573 4.58 -5.96 28.19
C PRO A 573 4.20 -5.74 29.66
N SER A 574 5.13 -6.01 30.57
CA SER A 574 4.88 -5.89 32.00
C SER A 574 5.52 -4.65 32.63
N ARG A 575 6.37 -3.92 31.88
CA ARG A 575 6.89 -2.60 32.26
C ARG A 575 5.83 -1.51 31.99
N PRO A 576 5.53 -0.63 32.97
CA PRO A 576 4.51 0.40 32.84
C PRO A 576 4.66 1.26 31.58
N LEU A 577 5.86 1.81 31.36
CA LEU A 577 6.11 2.70 30.24
C LEU A 577 5.97 2.00 28.88
N ALA A 578 6.34 0.72 28.80
CA ALA A 578 6.21 -0.05 27.56
C ALA A 578 4.74 -0.35 27.23
N ALA A 579 3.96 -0.78 28.22
CA ALA A 579 2.53 -1.06 28.05
C ALA A 579 1.72 0.20 27.70
N ILE A 580 1.94 1.30 28.43
CA ILE A 580 1.29 2.59 28.18
C ILE A 580 1.62 3.11 26.77
N ARG A 581 2.89 3.04 26.40
CA ARG A 581 3.35 3.49 25.09
C ARG A 581 2.78 2.66 23.95
N LEU A 582 2.67 1.34 24.13
CA LEU A 582 2.02 0.46 23.16
C LEU A 582 0.57 0.87 22.92
N MET A 583 -0.20 1.13 23.99
CA MET A 583 -1.61 1.56 23.86
C MET A 583 -1.75 2.91 23.15
N PHE A 584 -0.88 3.86 23.48
CA PHE A 584 -0.81 5.15 22.78
C PHE A 584 -0.48 4.96 21.28
N ASP A 585 0.54 4.17 20.96
CA ASP A 585 0.97 3.95 19.58
C ASP A 585 -0.08 3.18 18.76
N VAL A 586 -0.82 2.25 19.38
CA VAL A 586 -2.00 1.59 18.78
C VAL A 586 -3.07 2.63 18.42
N GLY A 587 -3.43 3.51 19.36
CA GLY A 587 -4.41 4.56 19.12
C GLY A 587 -3.98 5.52 17.99
N ARG A 588 -2.71 5.93 18.01
CA ARG A 588 -2.12 6.84 17.01
C ARG A 588 -2.10 6.24 15.62
N THR A 589 -1.68 4.99 15.50
CA THR A 589 -1.66 4.23 14.25
C THR A 589 -3.07 4.09 13.68
N TYR A 590 -4.04 3.67 14.51
CA TYR A 590 -5.44 3.56 14.10
C TYR A 590 -5.99 4.88 13.54
N ALA A 591 -5.85 5.97 14.31
CA ALA A 591 -6.40 7.27 13.89
C ALA A 591 -5.67 7.84 12.68
N SER A 592 -4.35 7.68 12.58
CA SER A 592 -3.60 8.10 11.39
C SER A 592 -4.06 7.34 10.15
N ARG A 593 -4.28 6.04 10.25
CA ARG A 593 -4.79 5.24 9.13
C ARG A 593 -6.19 5.66 8.74
N LYS A 594 -7.08 5.88 9.70
CA LYS A 594 -8.42 6.40 9.43
C LYS A 594 -8.36 7.78 8.77
N ARG A 595 -7.54 8.70 9.31
CA ARG A 595 -7.27 10.03 8.75
C ARG A 595 -6.80 9.95 7.30
N ASN A 596 -5.85 9.06 7.02
CA ASN A 596 -5.27 8.91 5.68
C ASN A 596 -6.24 8.22 4.72
N ALA A 597 -6.99 7.21 5.19
CA ALA A 597 -7.97 6.47 4.41
C ALA A 597 -9.18 7.32 4.00
N THR A 598 -9.62 8.25 4.85
CA THR A 598 -10.75 9.16 4.55
C THR A 598 -10.31 10.58 4.22
N ARG A 599 -8.99 10.83 4.13
CA ARG A 599 -8.37 12.14 3.83
C ARG A 599 -9.00 13.32 4.59
N MET A 600 -9.20 13.13 5.89
CA MET A 600 -9.95 14.08 6.72
C MET A 600 -9.37 15.50 6.63
N GLY A 601 -10.23 16.48 6.36
CA GLY A 601 -9.89 17.90 6.43
C GLY A 601 -9.59 18.36 7.86
N PHE A 602 -8.97 19.53 8.02
CA PHE A 602 -8.61 20.04 9.35
C PHE A 602 -9.81 20.16 10.33
N PRO A 603 -11.00 20.64 9.92
CA PRO A 603 -12.17 20.70 10.81
C PRO A 603 -12.69 19.32 11.24
N GLU A 604 -12.73 18.36 10.32
CA GLU A 604 -13.15 16.98 10.61
C GLU A 604 -12.17 16.30 11.57
N ARG A 605 -10.86 16.54 11.40
CA ARG A 605 -9.83 16.08 12.32
C ARG A 605 -10.06 16.66 13.72
N LEU A 606 -10.38 17.95 13.81
CA LEU A 606 -10.65 18.60 15.10
C LEU A 606 -11.91 18.03 15.77
N PHE A 607 -12.95 17.69 14.99
CA PHE A 607 -14.14 17.00 15.49
C PHE A 607 -13.78 15.63 16.11
N TYR A 608 -13.03 14.78 15.42
CA TYR A 608 -12.60 13.49 15.97
C TYR A 608 -11.65 13.61 17.16
N VAL A 609 -10.83 14.67 17.20
CA VAL A 609 -10.00 15.00 18.36
C VAL A 609 -10.88 15.38 19.56
N ALA A 610 -11.94 16.18 19.35
CA ALA A 610 -12.90 16.53 20.38
C ALA A 610 -13.70 15.32 20.89
N LEU A 611 -13.94 14.31 20.05
CA LEU A 611 -14.51 13.01 20.46
C LEU A 611 -13.49 12.08 21.13
N GLY A 612 -12.19 12.40 21.10
CA GLY A 612 -11.12 11.60 21.69
C GLY A 612 -11.39 11.16 23.13
N PRO A 613 -11.86 12.05 24.04
CA PRO A 613 -12.22 11.71 25.42
C PRO A 613 -13.39 10.73 25.57
N ILE A 614 -14.21 10.50 24.54
CA ILE A 614 -15.33 9.54 24.58
C ILE A 614 -14.85 8.12 24.30
N VAL A 615 -13.77 7.95 23.53
CA VAL A 615 -13.21 6.64 23.17
C VAL A 615 -12.91 5.77 24.40
N PRO A 616 -12.25 6.27 25.47
CA PRO A 616 -11.99 5.48 26.66
C PRO A 616 -13.27 4.97 27.33
N ILE A 617 -14.32 5.79 27.37
CA ILE A 617 -15.62 5.43 27.97
C ILE A 617 -16.27 4.31 27.15
N GLN A 618 -16.34 4.47 25.82
CA GLN A 618 -16.88 3.45 24.92
C GLN A 618 -16.15 2.11 25.07
N ARG A 619 -14.81 2.13 25.01
CA ARG A 619 -13.97 0.93 25.14
C ARG A 619 -14.15 0.25 26.50
N PHE A 620 -14.26 1.04 27.56
CA PHE A 620 -14.46 0.52 28.90
C PHE A 620 -15.81 -0.21 29.04
N VAL A 621 -16.89 0.36 28.47
CA VAL A 621 -18.22 -0.26 28.43
C VAL A 621 -18.21 -1.54 27.60
N GLU A 622 -17.62 -1.52 26.40
CA GLU A 622 -17.49 -2.70 25.52
C GLU A 622 -16.74 -3.86 26.17
N ARG A 623 -15.78 -3.55 27.06
CA ARG A 623 -14.90 -4.55 27.69
C ARG A 623 -15.33 -4.96 29.08
N LEU A 624 -16.31 -4.27 29.67
CA LEU A 624 -16.78 -4.52 31.02
C LEU A 624 -17.20 -5.99 31.27
N PRO A 625 -17.98 -6.64 30.38
CA PRO A 625 -18.44 -8.02 30.59
C PRO A 625 -17.30 -9.04 30.65
N ILE A 626 -16.24 -8.84 29.86
CA ILE A 626 -15.05 -9.72 29.82
C ILE A 626 -14.29 -9.71 31.15
N MET A 627 -14.41 -8.61 31.91
CA MET A 627 -13.69 -8.43 33.18
C MET A 627 -14.40 -9.06 34.37
N PHE A 628 -15.70 -9.30 34.26
CA PHE A 628 -16.52 -9.95 35.28
C PHE A 628 -16.69 -11.45 35.02
N SER A 629 -16.04 -11.98 33.98
CA SER A 629 -16.02 -13.39 33.65
C SER A 629 -15.31 -14.22 34.76
N ALA A 630 -15.75 -15.46 34.94
CA ALA A 630 -15.39 -16.29 36.10
C ALA A 630 -13.88 -16.62 36.14
N GLY A 631 -13.23 -16.45 37.30
CA GLY A 631 -11.86 -16.93 37.55
C GLY A 631 -10.83 -15.89 38.01
N ARG A 632 -11.06 -14.58 37.87
CA ARG A 632 -10.09 -13.55 38.30
C ARG A 632 -10.34 -13.04 39.73
N ASN A 633 -9.30 -13.03 40.58
CA ASN A 633 -9.34 -12.61 41.99
C ASN A 633 -9.89 -11.17 42.17
N ARG A 634 -10.81 -10.97 43.12
CA ARG A 634 -11.50 -9.69 43.40
C ARG A 634 -10.55 -8.52 43.68
N LYS A 635 -9.38 -8.74 44.31
CA LYS A 635 -8.35 -7.69 44.53
C LYS A 635 -7.58 -7.32 43.26
N LEU A 636 -7.45 -8.26 42.32
CA LEU A 636 -6.81 -8.03 41.03
C LEU A 636 -7.72 -7.20 40.11
N ARG A 637 -9.05 -7.37 40.23
CA ARG A 637 -10.06 -6.61 39.45
C ARG A 637 -9.94 -5.10 39.61
N ALA A 638 -9.81 -4.58 40.83
CA ALA A 638 -9.70 -3.13 41.06
C ALA A 638 -8.44 -2.52 40.44
N ARG A 639 -7.31 -3.24 40.50
CA ARG A 639 -6.05 -2.80 39.90
C ARG A 639 -6.06 -2.87 38.37
N ILE A 640 -6.69 -3.89 37.81
CA ILE A 640 -6.91 -4.01 36.37
C ILE A 640 -7.85 -2.90 35.87
N LEU A 641 -8.92 -2.59 36.59
CA LEU A 641 -9.84 -1.48 36.26
C LEU A 641 -9.09 -0.14 36.17
N PHE A 642 -8.23 0.14 37.15
CA PHE A 642 -7.37 1.32 37.11
C PHE A 642 -6.43 1.30 35.91
N GLY A 643 -5.72 0.19 35.67
CA GLY A 643 -4.80 0.05 34.55
C GLY A 643 -5.47 0.16 33.18
N LEU A 644 -6.71 -0.35 33.04
CA LEU A 644 -7.53 -0.20 31.84
C LEU A 644 -7.98 1.24 31.62
N ALA A 645 -8.40 1.94 32.68
CA ALA A 645 -8.74 3.35 32.59
C ALA A 645 -7.55 4.17 32.09
N VAL A 646 -6.35 3.95 32.66
CA VAL A 646 -5.11 4.59 32.19
C VAL A 646 -4.80 4.18 30.75
N GLY A 647 -4.89 2.89 30.43
CA GLY A 647 -4.58 2.36 29.11
C GLY A 647 -5.46 2.93 28.00
N PHE A 648 -6.78 2.94 28.20
CA PHE A 648 -7.73 3.50 27.25
C PHE A 648 -7.61 5.03 27.14
N MET A 649 -7.32 5.73 28.24
CA MET A 649 -6.97 7.16 28.17
C MET A 649 -5.76 7.39 27.28
N CYS A 650 -4.71 6.57 27.41
CA CYS A 650 -3.53 6.64 26.55
C CYS A 650 -3.83 6.28 25.09
N GLU A 651 -4.68 5.28 24.81
CA GLU A 651 -5.17 4.98 23.45
C GLU A 651 -5.94 6.19 22.87
N GLY A 652 -6.81 6.82 23.66
CA GLY A 652 -7.57 8.02 23.28
C GLY A 652 -6.65 9.18 22.93
N LEU A 653 -5.66 9.48 23.78
CA LEU A 653 -4.62 10.48 23.50
C LEU A 653 -3.81 10.12 22.25
N GLY A 654 -3.49 8.84 22.07
CA GLY A 654 -2.86 8.32 20.87
C GLY A 654 -3.68 8.65 19.63
N ARG A 655 -4.99 8.36 19.64
CA ARG A 655 -5.91 8.67 18.55
C ARG A 655 -5.95 10.17 18.23
N MET A 656 -6.05 11.01 19.26
CA MET A 656 -6.01 12.47 19.09
C MET A 656 -4.71 12.90 18.39
N ALA A 657 -3.56 12.38 18.84
CA ALA A 657 -2.27 12.63 18.20
C ALA A 657 -2.20 12.08 16.76
N GLY A 658 -2.84 10.94 16.47
CA GLY A 658 -2.91 10.37 15.12
C GLY A 658 -3.72 11.25 14.16
N TYR A 659 -4.87 11.77 14.60
CA TYR A 659 -5.64 12.73 13.81
C TYR A 659 -4.87 14.05 13.61
N LEU A 660 -4.20 14.58 14.63
CA LEU A 660 -3.48 15.87 14.56
C LEU A 660 -2.13 15.80 13.84
N PHE A 661 -1.37 14.72 14.01
CA PHE A 661 0.03 14.67 13.61
C PHE A 661 0.39 13.45 12.76
N GLY A 662 -0.56 12.54 12.52
CA GLY A 662 -0.33 11.31 11.77
C GLY A 662 0.49 10.28 12.55
N GLU A 663 0.88 9.19 11.88
CA GLU A 663 1.47 7.99 12.47
C GLU A 663 2.83 8.26 13.13
N GLY A 664 3.64 9.13 12.54
CA GLY A 664 5.01 9.40 13.00
C GLY A 664 5.82 8.10 13.10
N ARG A 665 6.52 7.89 14.21
CA ARG A 665 7.26 6.65 14.50
C ARG A 665 6.44 5.60 15.28
N ALA A 666 5.10 5.70 15.31
CA ALA A 666 4.28 4.78 16.11
C ALA A 666 4.38 3.33 15.61
N ALA A 667 4.22 3.10 14.30
CA ALA A 667 4.33 1.76 13.69
C ALA A 667 5.68 1.09 13.98
N GLN A 668 6.79 1.80 13.74
CA GLN A 668 8.14 1.31 14.01
C GLN A 668 8.36 0.93 15.49
N ARG A 669 7.79 1.70 16.42
CA ARG A 669 7.89 1.39 17.86
C ARG A 669 7.03 0.21 18.27
N MET A 670 5.85 0.05 17.68
CA MET A 670 5.02 -1.13 17.89
C MET A 670 5.73 -2.39 17.41
N GLU A 671 6.32 -2.35 16.21
CA GLU A 671 7.14 -3.45 15.70
C GLU A 671 8.29 -3.78 16.67
N SER A 672 9.02 -2.79 17.16
CA SER A 672 10.07 -3.02 18.17
C SER A 672 9.53 -3.67 19.44
N ILE A 673 8.31 -3.32 19.87
CA ILE A 673 7.70 -3.89 21.08
C ILE A 673 7.24 -5.33 20.85
N ASP A 674 6.75 -5.64 19.65
CA ASP A 674 6.23 -6.95 19.26
C ASP A 674 7.35 -7.96 18.95
N PHE A 675 8.48 -7.54 18.35
CA PHE A 675 9.62 -8.42 18.01
C PHE A 675 10.75 -8.43 19.06
N ASP A 676 10.72 -7.57 20.08
CA ASP A 676 11.74 -7.55 21.14
C ASP A 676 11.09 -7.53 22.53
N ARG A 677 10.11 -8.41 22.72
CA ARG A 677 9.26 -8.46 23.92
C ARG A 677 10.09 -8.54 25.20
N ARG A 678 11.25 -9.21 25.17
CA ARG A 678 12.18 -9.35 26.29
C ARG A 678 12.65 -8.00 26.87
N ARG A 679 12.81 -6.95 26.05
CA ARG A 679 13.17 -5.59 26.51
C ARG A 679 12.02 -4.86 27.19
N HIS A 680 10.79 -5.35 27.06
CA HIS A 680 9.56 -4.69 27.53
C HIS A 680 8.92 -5.39 28.74
N VAL A 681 9.53 -6.44 29.25
CA VAL A 681 9.10 -7.15 30.46
C VAL A 681 10.00 -6.86 31.67
N ARG A 682 9.46 -7.01 32.88
CA ARG A 682 10.20 -6.82 34.15
C ARG A 682 11.20 -7.96 34.34
N LYS A 683 12.20 -7.75 35.20
CA LYS A 683 13.20 -8.77 35.52
C LYS A 683 12.59 -10.10 35.96
N ALA A 684 11.53 -10.07 36.77
CA ALA A 684 10.84 -11.27 37.24
C ALA A 684 10.18 -12.08 36.10
N ASP A 685 9.82 -11.44 34.99
CA ASP A 685 9.15 -12.08 33.87
C ASP A 685 10.17 -12.53 32.79
N LEU A 686 11.46 -12.20 32.94
CA LEU A 686 12.53 -12.65 32.04
C LEU A 686 12.77 -14.16 32.11
N ALA A 687 12.35 -14.82 33.19
CA ALA A 687 12.45 -16.28 33.33
C ALA A 687 11.70 -17.03 32.21
N LEU A 688 10.63 -16.45 31.65
CA LEU A 688 9.93 -16.99 30.48
C LEU A 688 10.80 -17.03 29.21
N PHE A 689 11.84 -16.19 29.17
CA PHE A 689 12.76 -16.03 28.05
C PHE A 689 14.19 -16.48 28.41
N ALA A 690 14.36 -17.15 29.54
CA ALA A 690 15.62 -17.76 29.92
C ALA A 690 15.70 -19.15 29.31
N GLU A 691 16.90 -19.58 28.93
CA GLU A 691 17.15 -21.01 28.73
C GLU A 691 16.88 -21.69 30.07
N GLU A 692 16.13 -22.81 30.06
CA GLU A 692 16.18 -23.74 31.19
C GLU A 692 17.66 -24.03 31.44
N THR A 693 18.23 -23.45 32.50
CA THR A 693 19.39 -24.02 33.15
C THR A 693 18.95 -25.42 33.56
N VAL A 694 19.33 -26.40 32.74
CA VAL A 694 19.36 -27.80 33.10
C VAL A 694 20.02 -27.86 34.47
N SER A 695 19.24 -28.28 35.46
CA SER A 695 19.74 -28.65 36.76
C SER A 695 20.79 -29.75 36.57
N SER A 696 22.06 -29.41 36.76
CA SER A 696 23.01 -30.36 37.31
C SER A 696 22.69 -30.50 38.79
N GLU A 697 21.82 -31.46 39.11
CA GLU A 697 21.83 -32.35 40.29
C GLU A 697 20.52 -33.14 40.39
#